data_AF-A0A9P5E6R0-F1
#
_entry.id   AF-A0A9P5E6R0-F1
#
_cell.length_a   1.000
_cell.length_b   1.000
_cell.length_c   1.000
_cell.angle_alpha   90.00
_cell.angle_beta   90.00
_cell.angle_gamma   90.00
#
_symmetry.space_group_name_H-M   'P 1'
#
loop_
_entity.id
_entity.type
_entity.pdbx_description
1 polymer ?
#
loop_
_entity_poly.entity_id
_entity_poly.type
_entity_poly.pdbx_seq_one_letter_code
_entity_poly.pdbx_strand_id
1 'polypeptide(L)'
;MSLNTPAAGQSAPVNNPEAVAYRERDALYNYSTGVVDVPQGYKYHQYRIFGFTLPWYASPKIQLGMVAFVCFMCPGMFNALNGMGGGGLKDTRLVNDMNTALYSTFAFFGFFGGTFVNRLGVKLTLAFGGIGYGIYTISILLYTHYENDVRAFNIVAGVLLGVCAAMLWTAQGTIMISYPHEHQKGHYFAWFWGIFNMGAVIGSLIPLGGNINTENNEDVSDGTYIGFIVLMFFGAALALLLCNANDIIRKDGSYVILMKNPTWQSEFYGLYETIRYEPFVIFLFPMFFSSNWFYVYQQNVVNGAYFSTRTKALNSLLYWLAQIAAAAIWGYLLDLEYLRRSVRAKIALIVLFVMTFVVWGGGYVHQRTYTREMAQTEDFDTDWRDDGYVGPMFLYIFYGFYDAAWQATVYWFMGALSNSGRRCANYIGFYKGIQSAGAAISNNLDAREVSFEAQFISNWVLLAASLIIASPVIFLKIRDHVGLEQDLEGTDETMADIAPHVVANSGHAVDNFEMELDEFDIMPDVASLLTPRLPIRSRRLAFRCVATREMMNFSADDPADFEEFVVFGKRSSERRSLLFSLLPLTAAATSIPQPRSVSALEPATSAECCPFTYKPTCTKNLERVYHIKLFYNRKEGITPEQFNVYWANNHTKTAGDFHLRFGVYKYSQYHSTPELRDLLRVPGGAPVLEFDGAAEFWVPTMETFQAMGSDPFYRDVITTDENNFIDHSSMRMIVGFDYIMVDNQNAVTEHGRTFQ
;
A
#
# COMPACT_ATOMS: atom_id res chain seq x y z
N MET A 1 -34.39 25.88 -38.42
CA MET A 1 -33.12 26.29 -39.05
C MET A 1 -32.25 25.04 -39.09
N SER A 2 -31.79 24.68 -40.28
CA SER A 2 -31.35 23.34 -40.69
C SER A 2 -29.88 23.04 -40.37
N LEU A 3 -29.55 21.74 -40.47
CA LEU A 3 -28.21 21.10 -40.61
C LEU A 3 -27.48 20.82 -39.29
N ASN A 4 -26.82 19.69 -39.03
CA ASN A 4 -26.71 18.39 -39.70
C ASN A 4 -26.05 17.43 -38.69
N THR A 5 -26.61 16.23 -38.47
CA THR A 5 -25.92 15.10 -37.84
C THR A 5 -25.12 14.31 -38.89
N PRO A 6 -23.90 13.84 -38.59
CA PRO A 6 -23.40 12.56 -39.06
C PRO A 6 -23.25 11.62 -37.85
N ALA A 7 -24.02 10.52 -37.77
CA ALA A 7 -23.73 9.24 -38.41
C ALA A 7 -22.48 8.56 -37.83
N ALA A 8 -22.74 7.51 -37.05
CA ALA A 8 -21.78 6.58 -36.49
C ALA A 8 -20.87 5.99 -37.60
N GLY A 9 -19.56 6.21 -37.45
CA GLY A 9 -18.51 5.58 -38.23
C GLY A 9 -17.57 4.83 -37.29
N GLN A 10 -17.27 3.59 -37.64
CA GLN A 10 -16.38 2.66 -36.95
C GLN A 10 -15.08 3.33 -36.49
N SER A 11 -14.88 3.46 -35.17
CA SER A 11 -13.58 3.81 -34.60
C SER A 11 -12.69 2.57 -34.59
N ALA A 12 -11.61 2.62 -35.36
CA ALA A 12 -10.47 1.72 -35.30
C ALA A 12 -10.01 1.46 -33.85
N PRO A 13 -9.38 0.30 -33.55
CA PRO A 13 -8.78 0.09 -32.24
C PRO A 13 -7.70 1.15 -32.05
N VAL A 14 -7.95 2.09 -31.13
CA VAL A 14 -6.94 3.04 -30.68
C VAL A 14 -5.88 2.22 -29.96
N ASN A 15 -4.83 1.84 -30.69
CA ASN A 15 -3.56 1.41 -30.13
C ASN A 15 -3.00 2.59 -29.34
N ASN A 16 -3.44 2.73 -28.09
CA ASN A 16 -2.90 3.69 -27.15
C ASN A 16 -1.58 3.10 -26.62
N PRO A 17 -0.41 3.66 -26.98
CA PRO A 17 0.88 3.16 -26.51
C PRO A 17 0.98 3.18 -24.98
N GLU A 18 0.27 4.10 -24.31
CA GLU A 18 0.24 4.16 -22.84
C GLU A 18 -0.58 3.03 -22.20
N ALA A 19 -1.62 2.52 -22.88
CA ALA A 19 -2.42 1.38 -22.40
C ALA A 19 -1.69 0.05 -22.64
N VAL A 20 -0.91 -0.03 -23.71
CA VAL A 20 0.01 -1.16 -23.97
C VAL A 20 1.16 -1.12 -22.96
N ALA A 21 1.72 0.05 -22.66
CA ALA A 21 2.72 0.22 -21.60
C ALA A 21 2.16 -0.03 -20.18
N TYR A 22 0.84 0.06 -19.98
CA TYR A 22 0.18 -0.38 -18.75
C TYR A 22 0.16 -1.91 -18.66
N ARG A 23 -0.23 -2.59 -19.74
CA ARG A 23 -0.17 -4.06 -19.86
C ARG A 23 1.26 -4.62 -19.81
N GLU A 24 2.25 -3.90 -20.34
CA GLU A 24 3.66 -4.30 -20.31
C GLU A 24 4.32 -3.99 -18.96
N ARG A 25 3.90 -2.94 -18.25
CA ARG A 25 4.27 -2.74 -16.83
C ARG A 25 3.61 -3.78 -15.93
N ASP A 26 2.37 -4.15 -16.20
CA ASP A 26 1.72 -5.30 -15.58
C ASP A 26 2.34 -6.63 -16.03
N ALA A 27 3.10 -6.69 -17.13
CA ALA A 27 3.85 -7.89 -17.52
C ALA A 27 5.19 -8.01 -16.78
N LEU A 28 5.78 -6.90 -16.34
CA LEU A 28 6.89 -6.88 -15.36
C LEU A 28 6.43 -7.28 -13.96
N TYR A 29 5.17 -6.99 -13.62
CA TYR A 29 4.44 -7.61 -12.51
C TYR A 29 3.74 -8.87 -12.99
N ASN A 30 4.53 -9.86 -13.38
CA ASN A 30 3.98 -11.17 -13.70
C ASN A 30 3.23 -11.68 -12.45
N TYR A 31 1.91 -11.45 -12.39
CA TYR A 31 0.92 -12.10 -11.51
C TYR A 31 0.82 -13.57 -11.91
N SER A 32 1.97 -14.18 -12.12
CA SER A 32 2.13 -15.61 -12.21
C SER A 32 1.52 -16.16 -10.94
N THR A 33 0.72 -17.19 -11.13
CA THR A 33 0.36 -18.21 -10.15
C THR A 33 1.61 -18.94 -9.61
N GLY A 34 2.74 -18.25 -9.49
CA GLY A 34 4.06 -18.74 -9.10
C GLY A 34 4.22 -18.77 -7.59
N VAL A 35 5.01 -19.74 -7.14
CA VAL A 35 5.38 -19.94 -5.75
C VAL A 35 6.15 -18.71 -5.27
N VAL A 36 5.50 -17.85 -4.49
CA VAL A 36 6.19 -16.78 -3.74
C VAL A 36 7.04 -17.47 -2.67
N ASP A 37 8.35 -17.21 -2.67
CA ASP A 37 9.25 -17.75 -1.65
C ASP A 37 9.01 -17.02 -0.33
N VAL A 38 8.04 -17.51 0.44
CA VAL A 38 7.71 -17.02 1.77
C VAL A 38 8.62 -17.72 2.80
N PRO A 39 9.11 -17.00 3.84
CA PRO A 39 9.98 -17.58 4.85
C PRO A 39 9.38 -18.86 5.47
N GLN A 40 10.21 -19.85 5.77
CA GLN A 40 9.72 -21.06 6.43
C GLN A 40 9.25 -20.76 7.86
N GLY A 41 8.02 -21.15 8.19
CA GLY A 41 7.45 -21.02 9.53
C GLY A 41 5.94 -21.21 9.56
N TYR A 42 5.38 -21.45 10.76
CA TYR A 42 3.94 -21.68 10.93
C TYR A 42 3.09 -20.50 10.41
N LYS A 43 3.63 -19.27 10.46
CA LYS A 43 2.96 -18.04 10.01
C LYS A 43 2.71 -18.00 8.49
N TYR A 44 3.55 -18.69 7.72
CA TYR A 44 3.56 -18.66 6.26
C TYR A 44 3.10 -19.99 5.65
N HIS A 45 2.75 -20.97 6.49
CA HIS A 45 2.26 -22.26 6.06
C HIS A 45 0.85 -22.15 5.46
N GLN A 46 0.65 -22.76 4.29
CA GLN A 46 -0.66 -22.81 3.64
C GLN A 46 -1.33 -24.15 3.93
N TYR A 47 -2.54 -24.10 4.47
CA TYR A 47 -3.35 -25.29 4.69
C TYR A 47 -4.31 -25.50 3.52
N ARG A 48 -4.34 -26.71 2.97
CA ARG A 48 -5.31 -27.10 1.94
C ARG A 48 -6.41 -27.93 2.58
N ILE A 49 -7.61 -27.37 2.67
CA ILE A 49 -8.76 -28.00 3.32
C ILE A 49 -9.90 -28.08 2.30
N PHE A 50 -10.45 -29.28 2.09
CA PHE A 50 -11.55 -29.56 1.14
C PHE A 50 -11.34 -28.98 -0.28
N GLY A 51 -10.11 -29.06 -0.82
CA GLY A 51 -9.79 -28.58 -2.16
C GLY A 51 -9.53 -27.07 -2.28
N PHE A 52 -9.82 -26.29 -1.24
CA PHE A 52 -9.50 -24.86 -1.17
C PHE A 52 -8.16 -24.65 -0.43
N THR A 53 -7.30 -23.82 -1.00
CA THR A 53 -6.04 -23.40 -0.36
C THR A 53 -6.31 -22.16 0.48
N LEU A 54 -6.23 -22.29 1.81
CA LEU A 54 -6.36 -21.15 2.70
C LEU A 54 -5.15 -20.23 2.57
N PRO A 55 -5.33 -18.90 2.61
CA PRO A 55 -4.22 -17.97 2.72
C PRO A 55 -3.43 -18.26 4.00
N TRP A 56 -2.12 -18.00 3.96
CA TRP A 56 -1.28 -18.16 5.15
C TRP A 56 -1.67 -17.15 6.25
N TYR A 57 -1.30 -17.48 7.49
CA TYR A 57 -1.71 -16.73 8.68
C TYR A 57 -1.27 -15.25 8.64
N ALA A 58 -0.02 -14.99 8.23
CA ALA A 58 0.53 -13.65 8.07
C ALA A 58 0.12 -12.94 6.76
N SER A 59 -0.93 -13.41 6.08
CA SER A 59 -1.45 -12.72 4.88
C SER A 59 -2.34 -11.53 5.26
N PRO A 60 -2.33 -10.44 4.47
CA PRO A 60 -3.21 -9.29 4.68
C PRO A 60 -4.70 -9.64 4.85
N LYS A 61 -5.19 -10.69 4.16
CA LYS A 61 -6.59 -11.13 4.23
C LYS A 61 -6.95 -11.72 5.58
N ILE A 62 -6.11 -12.61 6.11
CA ILE A 62 -6.34 -13.25 7.41
C ILE A 62 -6.21 -12.21 8.53
N GLN A 63 -5.20 -11.33 8.47
CA GLN A 63 -5.05 -10.26 9.44
C GLN A 63 -6.25 -9.30 9.44
N LEU A 64 -6.72 -8.85 8.27
CA LEU A 64 -7.93 -8.04 8.19
C LEU A 64 -9.15 -8.78 8.75
N GLY A 65 -9.32 -10.06 8.43
CA GLY A 65 -10.42 -10.88 8.97
C GLY A 65 -10.40 -10.96 10.50
N MET A 66 -9.21 -11.15 11.10
CA MET A 66 -9.04 -11.12 12.55
C MET A 66 -9.39 -9.76 13.15
N VAL A 67 -8.89 -8.67 12.55
CA VAL A 67 -9.23 -7.29 12.98
C VAL A 67 -10.72 -7.04 12.88
N ALA A 68 -11.36 -7.49 11.80
CA ALA A 68 -12.79 -7.35 11.58
C ALA A 68 -13.58 -8.12 12.65
N PHE A 69 -13.12 -9.31 13.05
CA PHE A 69 -13.74 -10.08 14.13
C PHE A 69 -13.54 -9.42 15.50
N VAL A 70 -12.35 -8.89 15.79
CA VAL A 70 -12.12 -8.06 16.99
C VAL A 70 -13.08 -6.86 17.00
N CYS A 71 -13.24 -6.19 15.86
CA CYS A 71 -14.14 -5.04 15.74
C CYS A 71 -15.61 -5.45 15.85
N PHE A 72 -16.00 -6.61 15.33
CA PHE A 72 -17.32 -7.20 15.49
C PHE A 72 -17.65 -7.45 16.97
N MET A 73 -16.70 -7.98 17.75
CA MET A 73 -16.91 -8.32 19.16
C MET A 73 -16.78 -7.12 20.12
N CYS A 74 -15.99 -6.10 19.76
CA CYS A 74 -15.81 -4.92 20.60
C CYS A 74 -16.73 -3.77 20.15
N PRO A 75 -16.36 -2.90 19.19
CA PRO A 75 -17.23 -1.82 18.73
C PRO A 75 -18.54 -2.29 18.08
N GLY A 76 -18.62 -3.50 17.52
CA GLY A 76 -19.88 -4.05 16.99
C GLY A 76 -20.90 -4.29 18.10
N MET A 77 -20.46 -4.79 19.26
CA MET A 77 -21.31 -4.91 20.46
C MET A 77 -21.61 -3.53 21.08
N PHE A 78 -20.71 -2.55 20.96
CA PHE A 78 -21.03 -1.17 21.34
C PHE A 78 -22.12 -0.56 20.45
N ASN A 79 -22.06 -0.79 19.14
CA ASN A 79 -23.11 -0.38 18.20
C ASN A 79 -24.42 -1.11 18.47
N ALA A 80 -24.36 -2.38 18.87
CA ALA A 80 -25.51 -3.13 19.36
C ALA A 80 -26.18 -2.45 20.56
N LEU A 81 -25.39 -2.12 21.60
CA LEU A 81 -25.86 -1.38 22.77
C LEU A 81 -26.52 -0.05 22.39
N ASN A 82 -25.85 0.76 21.57
CA ASN A 82 -26.37 2.08 21.19
C ASN A 82 -27.58 1.98 20.25
N GLY A 83 -27.64 0.96 19.39
CA GLY A 83 -28.74 0.73 18.45
C GLY A 83 -30.06 0.32 19.12
N MET A 84 -30.02 -0.06 20.41
CA MET A 84 -31.21 -0.26 21.26
C MET A 84 -31.82 1.05 21.77
N GLY A 85 -31.14 2.20 21.59
CA GLY A 85 -31.52 3.48 22.20
C GLY A 85 -31.04 3.57 23.64
N GLY A 86 -30.41 4.69 24.02
CA GLY A 86 -29.97 4.93 25.40
C GLY A 86 -29.02 3.88 25.99
N GLY A 87 -28.30 3.10 25.15
CA GLY A 87 -27.45 2.00 25.61
C GLY A 87 -28.21 0.81 26.20
N GLY A 88 -29.53 0.70 25.95
CA GLY A 88 -30.41 -0.28 26.59
C GLY A 88 -31.08 0.23 27.86
N LEU A 89 -31.02 1.54 28.13
CA LEU A 89 -31.72 2.21 29.22
C LEU A 89 -32.89 3.06 28.70
N LYS A 90 -33.94 3.24 29.51
CA LYS A 90 -35.07 4.13 29.20
C LYS A 90 -34.66 5.60 29.03
N ASP A 91 -33.80 6.11 29.93
CA ASP A 91 -33.27 7.48 29.83
C ASP A 91 -31.95 7.51 29.05
N THR A 92 -31.96 8.24 27.93
CA THR A 92 -30.79 8.39 27.06
C THR A 92 -29.72 9.34 27.61
N ARG A 93 -30.04 10.17 28.61
CA ARG A 93 -29.15 11.26 29.06
C ARG A 93 -27.81 10.76 29.58
N LEU A 94 -27.79 9.71 30.40
CA LEU A 94 -26.55 9.14 30.92
C LEU A 94 -25.64 8.69 29.78
N VAL A 95 -26.17 7.92 28.84
CA VAL A 95 -25.39 7.40 27.71
C VAL A 95 -24.95 8.51 26.77
N ASN A 96 -25.74 9.56 26.59
CA ASN A 96 -25.33 10.76 25.86
C ASN A 96 -24.19 11.51 26.56
N ASP A 97 -24.23 11.64 27.90
CA ASP A 97 -23.13 12.23 28.68
C ASP A 97 -21.85 11.38 28.57
N MET A 98 -21.98 10.04 28.67
CA MET A 98 -20.88 9.09 28.52
C MET A 98 -20.29 9.12 27.10
N ASN A 99 -21.13 9.13 26.06
CA ASN A 99 -20.71 9.24 24.66
C ASN A 99 -20.07 10.61 24.39
N THR A 100 -20.56 11.69 25.00
CA THR A 100 -19.91 13.00 24.93
C THR A 100 -18.51 12.94 25.53
N ALA A 101 -18.34 12.33 26.70
CA ALA A 101 -17.04 12.15 27.34
C ALA A 101 -16.10 11.27 26.48
N LEU A 102 -16.61 10.16 25.96
CA LEU A 102 -15.92 9.26 25.04
C LEU A 102 -15.43 9.99 23.80
N TYR A 103 -16.33 10.62 23.05
CA TYR A 103 -15.96 11.27 21.80
C TYR A 103 -15.08 12.50 22.02
N SER A 104 -15.18 13.17 23.17
CA SER A 104 -14.28 14.28 23.53
C SER A 104 -12.85 13.80 23.76
N THR A 105 -12.65 12.70 24.50
CA THR A 105 -11.29 12.15 24.70
C THR A 105 -10.78 11.45 23.45
N PHE A 106 -11.66 10.76 22.71
CA PHE A 106 -11.34 10.18 21.41
C PHE A 106 -10.92 11.27 20.41
N ALA A 107 -11.55 12.44 20.41
CA ALA A 107 -11.13 13.54 19.52
C ALA A 107 -9.67 13.94 19.73
N PHE A 108 -9.26 14.07 20.99
CA PHE A 108 -7.89 14.41 21.35
C PHE A 108 -6.91 13.27 21.05
N PHE A 109 -7.12 12.09 21.63
CA PHE A 109 -6.18 10.96 21.48
C PHE A 109 -6.20 10.36 20.07
N GLY A 110 -7.33 10.45 19.37
CA GLY A 110 -7.48 10.00 17.99
C GLY A 110 -6.60 10.78 17.04
N PHE A 111 -6.49 12.11 17.22
CA PHE A 111 -5.59 12.94 16.41
C PHE A 111 -4.13 12.49 16.48
N PHE A 112 -3.70 12.00 17.65
CA PHE A 112 -2.37 11.40 17.87
C PHE A 112 -2.35 9.88 17.71
N GLY A 113 -3.44 9.26 17.25
CA GLY A 113 -3.59 7.81 17.18
C GLY A 113 -2.50 7.15 16.34
N GLY A 114 -2.06 7.81 15.26
CA GLY A 114 -0.98 7.32 14.41
C GLY A 114 0.33 7.15 15.17
N THR A 115 0.69 8.12 16.02
CA THR A 115 1.86 8.08 16.90
C THR A 115 1.84 6.85 17.82
N PHE A 116 0.70 6.55 18.45
CA PHE A 116 0.55 5.38 19.31
C PHE A 116 0.66 4.07 18.53
N VAL A 117 -0.01 3.98 17.38
CA VAL A 117 -0.01 2.76 16.54
C VAL A 117 1.37 2.48 15.98
N ASN A 118 2.07 3.49 15.47
CA ASN A 118 3.41 3.35 14.95
C ASN A 118 4.39 2.92 16.06
N ARG A 119 4.26 3.48 17.27
CA ARG A 119 5.19 3.18 18.38
C ARG A 119 4.94 1.88 19.12
N LEU A 120 3.68 1.55 19.41
CA LEU A 120 3.27 0.38 20.19
C LEU A 120 2.98 -0.84 19.32
N GLY A 121 2.72 -0.62 18.03
CA GLY A 121 2.28 -1.64 17.09
C GLY A 121 0.78 -1.89 17.12
N VAL A 122 0.26 -2.43 16.03
CA VAL A 122 -1.19 -2.69 15.82
C VAL A 122 -1.77 -3.69 16.82
N LYS A 123 -0.99 -4.69 17.24
CA LYS A 123 -1.43 -5.76 18.14
C LYS A 123 -1.80 -5.25 19.54
N LEU A 124 -0.89 -4.50 20.16
CA LEU A 124 -1.09 -3.98 21.51
C LEU A 124 -2.16 -2.88 21.54
N THR A 125 -2.20 -2.04 20.50
CA THR A 125 -3.20 -0.97 20.39
C THR A 125 -4.61 -1.50 20.19
N LEU A 126 -4.81 -2.55 19.38
CA LEU A 126 -6.12 -3.22 19.27
C LEU A 126 -6.56 -3.90 20.57
N ALA A 127 -5.65 -4.63 21.24
CA ALA A 127 -5.95 -5.32 22.49
C ALA A 127 -6.33 -4.35 23.61
N PHE A 128 -5.52 -3.31 23.82
CA PHE A 128 -5.83 -2.25 24.77
C PHE A 128 -7.13 -1.52 24.41
N GLY A 129 -7.35 -1.32 23.11
CA GLY A 129 -8.57 -0.74 22.59
C GLY A 129 -9.84 -1.52 22.92
N GLY A 130 -9.79 -2.85 22.88
CA GLY A 130 -10.93 -3.71 23.20
C GLY A 130 -11.36 -3.66 24.68
N ILE A 131 -10.40 -3.49 25.60
CA ILE A 131 -10.66 -3.45 27.05
C ILE A 131 -11.61 -2.30 27.43
N GLY A 132 -11.44 -1.12 26.82
CA GLY A 132 -12.28 0.04 27.09
C GLY A 132 -13.76 -0.21 26.81
N TYR A 133 -14.09 -0.99 25.78
CA TYR A 133 -15.48 -1.31 25.43
C TYR A 133 -16.13 -2.21 26.49
N GLY A 134 -15.37 -3.17 27.03
CA GLY A 134 -15.82 -4.02 28.12
C GLY A 134 -16.11 -3.21 29.39
N ILE A 135 -15.20 -2.31 29.78
CA ILE A 135 -15.36 -1.46 30.99
C ILE A 135 -16.54 -0.49 30.83
N TYR A 136 -16.73 0.08 29.65
CA TYR A 136 -17.89 0.92 29.34
C TYR A 136 -19.20 0.17 29.58
N THR A 137 -19.32 -1.05 29.05
CA THR A 137 -20.52 -1.88 29.21
C THR A 137 -20.73 -2.32 30.67
N ILE A 138 -19.65 -2.65 31.39
CA ILE A 138 -19.71 -2.92 32.83
C ILE A 138 -20.29 -1.72 33.58
N SER A 139 -19.90 -0.49 33.23
CA SER A 139 -20.41 0.69 33.92
C SER A 139 -21.91 0.89 33.74
N ILE A 140 -22.47 0.56 32.56
CA ILE A 140 -23.91 0.62 32.31
C ILE A 140 -24.64 -0.45 33.13
N LEU A 141 -24.11 -1.68 33.17
CA LEU A 141 -24.67 -2.74 34.03
C LEU A 141 -24.65 -2.36 35.51
N LEU A 142 -23.62 -1.67 35.99
CA LEU A 142 -23.62 -1.19 37.38
C LEU A 142 -24.66 -0.09 37.60
N TYR A 143 -24.93 0.74 36.59
CA TYR A 143 -25.95 1.77 36.67
C TYR A 143 -27.36 1.20 36.83
N THR A 144 -27.68 0.04 36.22
CA THR A 144 -29.01 -0.59 36.39
C THR A 144 -29.27 -1.08 37.82
N HIS A 145 -28.22 -1.28 38.63
CA HIS A 145 -28.34 -1.76 40.01
C HIS A 145 -28.12 -0.67 41.07
N TYR A 146 -27.29 0.34 40.77
CA TYR A 146 -26.86 1.36 41.72
C TYR A 146 -27.20 2.79 41.29
N GLU A 147 -27.83 2.96 40.12
CA GLU A 147 -28.28 4.24 39.57
C GLU A 147 -27.23 5.36 39.71
N ASN A 148 -27.61 6.48 40.35
CA ASN A 148 -26.80 7.69 40.42
C ASN A 148 -25.53 7.55 41.27
N ASP A 149 -25.42 6.54 42.13
CA ASP A 149 -24.25 6.34 43.00
C ASP A 149 -22.98 6.03 42.20
N VAL A 150 -23.13 5.44 41.00
CA VAL A 150 -22.02 5.07 40.12
C VAL A 150 -21.80 6.05 38.97
N ARG A 151 -22.55 7.15 38.89
CA ARG A 151 -22.50 8.08 37.75
C ARG A 151 -21.08 8.60 37.44
N ALA A 152 -20.26 8.84 38.47
CA ALA A 152 -18.86 9.24 38.28
C ALA A 152 -18.05 8.15 37.56
N PHE A 153 -18.25 6.89 37.93
CA PHE A 153 -17.62 5.74 37.27
C PHE A 153 -18.09 5.60 35.82
N ASN A 154 -19.37 5.81 35.52
CA ASN A 154 -19.88 5.82 34.15
C ASN A 154 -19.17 6.84 33.25
N ILE A 155 -19.01 8.07 33.72
CA ILE A 155 -18.31 9.12 32.94
C ILE A 155 -16.83 8.78 32.76
N VAL A 156 -16.16 8.27 33.80
CA VAL A 156 -14.76 7.81 33.71
C VAL A 156 -14.62 6.64 32.73
N ALA A 157 -15.58 5.72 32.70
CA ALA A 157 -15.60 4.62 31.73
C ALA A 157 -15.78 5.14 30.29
N GLY A 158 -16.60 6.17 30.08
CA GLY A 158 -16.69 6.90 28.81
C GLY A 158 -15.35 7.52 28.40
N VAL A 159 -14.70 8.24 29.31
CA VAL A 159 -13.36 8.83 29.09
C VAL A 159 -12.33 7.76 28.69
N LEU A 160 -12.26 6.65 29.45
CA LEU A 160 -11.35 5.54 29.20
C LEU A 160 -11.63 4.90 27.84
N LEU A 161 -12.90 4.66 27.51
CA LEU A 161 -13.28 4.14 26.21
C LEU A 161 -12.84 5.07 25.09
N GLY A 162 -12.93 6.39 25.23
CA GLY A 162 -12.44 7.31 24.20
C GLY A 162 -10.93 7.19 23.92
N VAL A 163 -10.12 6.98 24.97
CA VAL A 163 -8.67 6.69 24.82
C VAL A 163 -8.44 5.35 24.11
N CYS A 164 -9.16 4.30 24.53
CA CYS A 164 -9.07 2.97 23.94
C CYS A 164 -9.54 2.94 22.48
N ALA A 165 -10.66 3.60 22.18
CA ALA A 165 -11.27 3.68 20.85
C ALA A 165 -10.35 4.42 19.86
N ALA A 166 -9.66 5.49 20.32
CA ALA A 166 -8.64 6.17 19.54
C ALA A 166 -7.57 5.23 19.00
N MET A 167 -7.05 4.37 19.87
CA MET A 167 -6.02 3.40 19.50
C MET A 167 -6.58 2.29 18.60
N LEU A 168 -7.75 1.74 18.96
CA LEU A 168 -8.39 0.65 18.21
C LEU A 168 -8.69 1.05 16.76
N TRP A 169 -9.40 2.16 16.58
CA TRP A 169 -9.84 2.60 15.26
C TRP A 169 -8.67 3.06 14.39
N THR A 170 -7.61 3.61 15.00
CA THR A 170 -6.42 3.99 14.26
C THR A 170 -5.64 2.75 13.78
N ALA A 171 -5.48 1.75 14.65
CA ALA A 171 -4.83 0.50 14.30
C ALA A 171 -5.60 -0.27 13.21
N GLN A 172 -6.92 -0.37 13.38
CA GLN A 172 -7.82 -0.98 12.42
C GLN A 172 -7.73 -0.30 11.05
N GLY A 173 -7.87 1.03 11.02
CA GLY A 173 -7.84 1.77 9.77
C GLY A 173 -6.50 1.64 9.06
N THR A 174 -5.40 1.64 9.81
CA THR A 174 -4.04 1.45 9.27
C THR A 174 -3.95 0.12 8.52
N ILE A 175 -4.35 -0.99 9.16
CA ILE A 175 -4.35 -2.32 8.53
C ILE A 175 -5.21 -2.33 7.26
N MET A 176 -6.39 -1.72 7.33
CA MET A 176 -7.34 -1.71 6.21
C MET A 176 -6.82 -0.96 4.98
N ILE A 177 -5.97 0.06 5.14
CA ILE A 177 -5.52 0.89 4.00
C ILE A 177 -4.05 0.67 3.59
N SER A 178 -3.18 0.16 4.46
CA SER A 178 -1.74 -0.04 4.15
C SER A 178 -1.35 -1.48 3.80
N TYR A 179 -2.10 -2.46 4.29
CA TYR A 179 -1.82 -3.88 4.00
C TYR A 179 -2.25 -4.30 2.59
N PRO A 180 -3.43 -3.92 2.06
CA PRO A 180 -3.80 -4.27 0.70
C PRO A 180 -3.00 -3.51 -0.37
N HIS A 181 -2.99 -4.06 -1.58
CA HIS A 181 -2.52 -3.35 -2.77
C HIS A 181 -3.45 -2.21 -3.16
N GLU A 182 -2.95 -1.27 -3.98
CA GLU A 182 -3.70 -0.08 -4.42
C GLU A 182 -5.05 -0.41 -5.09
N HIS A 183 -5.14 -1.52 -5.82
CA HIS A 183 -6.34 -1.95 -6.53
C HIS A 183 -7.33 -2.76 -5.66
N GLN A 184 -7.02 -3.00 -4.37
CA GLN A 184 -7.84 -3.82 -3.47
C GLN A 184 -8.26 -3.10 -2.19
N LYS A 185 -8.00 -1.79 -2.06
CA LYS A 185 -8.30 -1.05 -0.82
C LYS A 185 -9.81 -0.99 -0.53
N GLY A 186 -10.63 -0.79 -1.55
CA GLY A 186 -12.09 -0.84 -1.46
C GLY A 186 -12.63 -2.24 -1.16
N HIS A 187 -12.03 -3.30 -1.70
CA HIS A 187 -12.38 -4.69 -1.35
C HIS A 187 -12.15 -4.99 0.14
N TYR A 188 -11.00 -4.54 0.67
CA TYR A 188 -10.66 -4.72 2.08
C TYR A 188 -11.61 -3.92 2.97
N PHE A 189 -11.99 -2.71 2.56
CA PHE A 189 -13.06 -1.97 3.22
C PHE A 189 -14.36 -2.78 3.26
N ALA A 190 -14.82 -3.31 2.12
CA ALA A 190 -16.06 -4.08 2.03
C ALA A 190 -16.07 -5.30 2.97
N TRP A 191 -14.99 -6.08 3.00
CA TRP A 191 -14.90 -7.26 3.88
C TRP A 191 -14.90 -6.88 5.35
N PHE A 192 -14.12 -5.86 5.73
CA PHE A 192 -14.08 -5.39 7.12
C PHE A 192 -15.43 -4.84 7.56
N TRP A 193 -16.00 -3.92 6.78
CA TRP A 193 -17.25 -3.24 7.13
C TRP A 193 -18.42 -4.21 7.18
N GLY A 194 -18.43 -5.23 6.31
CA GLY A 194 -19.40 -6.32 6.34
C GLY A 194 -19.37 -7.08 7.66
N ILE A 195 -18.20 -7.60 8.05
CA ILE A 195 -18.04 -8.40 9.29
C ILE A 195 -18.30 -7.53 10.53
N PHE A 196 -17.77 -6.31 10.55
CA PHE A 196 -17.96 -5.37 11.66
C PHE A 196 -19.45 -5.09 11.93
N ASN A 197 -20.21 -4.73 10.89
CA ASN A 197 -21.63 -4.39 11.03
C ASN A 197 -22.52 -5.59 11.34
N MET A 198 -22.08 -6.82 11.10
CA MET A 198 -22.80 -8.00 11.59
C MET A 198 -22.98 -7.98 13.11
N GLY A 199 -22.09 -7.30 13.85
CA GLY A 199 -22.22 -7.14 15.30
C GLY A 199 -23.44 -6.29 15.65
N ALA A 200 -23.65 -5.21 14.91
CA ALA A 200 -24.80 -4.33 15.06
C ALA A 200 -26.11 -4.99 14.56
N VAL A 201 -26.04 -5.84 13.53
CA VAL A 201 -27.16 -6.68 13.07
C VAL A 201 -27.62 -7.63 14.18
N ILE A 202 -26.70 -8.41 14.75
CA ILE A 202 -27.01 -9.30 15.89
C ILE A 202 -27.52 -8.49 17.08
N GLY A 203 -26.90 -7.35 17.32
CA GLY A 203 -27.31 -6.38 18.32
C GLY A 203 -28.72 -5.84 18.18
N SER A 204 -29.22 -5.74 16.94
CA SER A 204 -30.59 -5.30 16.65
C SER A 204 -31.57 -6.48 16.66
N LEU A 205 -31.11 -7.71 16.37
CA LEU A 205 -31.94 -8.91 16.38
C LEU A 205 -32.34 -9.37 17.78
N ILE A 206 -31.43 -9.26 18.76
CA ILE A 206 -31.70 -9.60 20.17
C ILE A 206 -32.89 -8.80 20.73
N PRO A 207 -32.89 -7.45 20.72
CA PRO A 207 -34.00 -6.64 21.19
C PRO A 207 -35.23 -6.79 20.30
N LEU A 208 -35.08 -6.95 18.98
CA LEU A 208 -36.22 -7.20 18.10
C LEU A 208 -36.94 -8.50 18.50
N GLY A 209 -36.22 -9.58 18.79
CA GLY A 209 -36.80 -10.84 19.23
C GLY A 209 -37.41 -10.78 20.63
N GLY A 210 -36.74 -10.10 21.57
CA GLY A 210 -37.21 -9.93 22.94
C GLY A 210 -38.44 -9.02 23.08
N ASN A 211 -38.49 -7.96 22.27
CA ASN A 211 -39.53 -6.93 22.33
C ASN A 211 -40.57 -7.04 21.21
N ILE A 212 -40.58 -8.13 20.43
CA ILE A 212 -41.54 -8.29 19.32
C ILE A 212 -43.00 -8.24 19.80
N ASN A 213 -43.23 -8.61 21.06
CA ASN A 213 -44.54 -8.68 21.71
C ASN A 213 -44.72 -7.61 22.80
N THR A 214 -43.73 -6.75 23.04
CA THR A 214 -43.77 -5.73 24.09
C THR A 214 -43.82 -4.36 23.44
N GLU A 215 -44.88 -3.61 23.73
CA GLU A 215 -45.05 -2.25 23.19
C GLU A 215 -44.49 -1.17 24.14
N ASN A 216 -44.12 -1.56 25.38
CA ASN A 216 -43.58 -0.66 26.39
C ASN A 216 -42.04 -0.57 26.32
N ASN A 217 -41.51 0.62 26.61
CA ASN A 217 -40.07 0.88 26.67
C ASN A 217 -39.49 0.29 27.99
N GLU A 218 -38.76 -0.83 27.90
CA GLU A 218 -38.15 -1.54 29.03
C GLU A 218 -36.61 -1.56 28.94
N ASP A 219 -35.95 -1.59 30.10
CA ASP A 219 -34.50 -1.71 30.16
C ASP A 219 -34.06 -3.11 29.71
N VAL A 220 -32.88 -3.18 29.11
CA VAL A 220 -32.29 -4.44 28.65
C VAL A 220 -31.88 -5.31 29.84
N SER A 221 -32.05 -6.63 29.72
CA SER A 221 -31.73 -7.58 30.79
C SER A 221 -30.24 -7.68 31.12
N ASP A 222 -29.91 -7.93 32.39
CA ASP A 222 -28.53 -8.14 32.88
C ASP A 222 -27.76 -9.19 32.05
N GLY A 223 -28.45 -10.26 31.64
CA GLY A 223 -27.86 -11.33 30.84
C GLY A 223 -27.32 -10.84 29.48
N THR A 224 -27.95 -9.84 28.88
CA THR A 224 -27.49 -9.23 27.62
C THR A 224 -26.21 -8.44 27.84
N TYR A 225 -26.14 -7.63 28.91
CA TYR A 225 -24.92 -6.90 29.27
C TYR A 225 -23.76 -7.86 29.56
N ILE A 226 -23.98 -8.92 30.35
CA ILE A 226 -22.96 -9.92 30.67
C ILE A 226 -22.47 -10.62 29.38
N GLY A 227 -23.38 -10.99 28.49
CA GLY A 227 -23.03 -11.58 27.19
C GLY A 227 -22.12 -10.67 26.37
N PHE A 228 -22.46 -9.39 26.26
CA PHE A 228 -21.64 -8.40 25.56
C PHE A 228 -20.27 -8.20 26.22
N ILE A 229 -20.20 -8.15 27.55
CA ILE A 229 -18.94 -8.00 28.29
C ILE A 229 -17.99 -9.17 27.96
N VAL A 230 -18.47 -10.41 28.03
CA VAL A 230 -17.66 -11.61 27.73
C VAL A 230 -17.13 -11.56 26.29
N LEU A 231 -17.98 -11.20 25.33
CA LEU A 231 -17.57 -11.07 23.93
C LEU A 231 -16.53 -9.96 23.74
N MET A 232 -16.69 -8.80 24.36
CA MET A 232 -15.74 -7.68 24.26
C MET A 232 -14.36 -8.05 24.82
N PHE A 233 -14.29 -8.69 26.00
CA PHE A 233 -13.00 -9.13 26.56
C PHE A 233 -12.35 -10.26 25.75
N PHE A 234 -13.15 -11.18 25.20
CA PHE A 234 -12.63 -12.19 24.28
C PHE A 234 -12.09 -11.56 23.00
N GLY A 235 -12.78 -10.57 22.43
CA GLY A 235 -12.31 -9.79 21.28
C GLY A 235 -10.99 -9.07 21.57
N ALA A 236 -10.85 -8.46 22.76
CA ALA A 236 -9.60 -7.84 23.21
C ALA A 236 -8.45 -8.87 23.32
N ALA A 237 -8.72 -10.07 23.81
CA ALA A 237 -7.73 -11.14 23.88
C ALA A 237 -7.36 -11.68 22.50
N LEU A 238 -8.32 -11.79 21.58
CA LEU A 238 -8.10 -12.23 20.20
C LEU A 238 -7.15 -11.29 19.45
N ALA A 239 -7.18 -9.99 19.76
CA ALA A 239 -6.26 -9.03 19.17
C ALA A 239 -4.77 -9.37 19.44
N LEU A 240 -4.48 -10.08 20.54
CA LEU A 240 -3.13 -10.54 20.85
C LEU A 240 -2.65 -11.68 19.94
N LEU A 241 -3.52 -12.30 19.16
CA LEU A 241 -3.12 -13.35 18.22
C LEU A 241 -2.65 -12.76 16.88
N LEU A 242 -2.87 -11.47 16.59
CA LEU A 242 -2.39 -10.85 15.35
C LEU A 242 -0.87 -10.96 15.19
N CYS A 243 -0.43 -11.00 13.93
CA CYS A 243 0.97 -10.92 13.57
C CYS A 243 1.50 -9.49 13.73
N ASN A 244 2.81 -9.36 13.90
CA ASN A 244 3.43 -8.04 13.81
C ASN A 244 3.40 -7.59 12.36
N ALA A 245 3.30 -6.28 12.14
CA ALA A 245 3.17 -5.70 10.81
C ALA A 245 4.37 -6.05 9.89
N ASN A 246 5.58 -6.19 10.46
CA ASN A 246 6.79 -6.58 9.74
C ASN A 246 6.78 -8.04 9.26
N ASP A 247 5.92 -8.90 9.83
CA ASP A 247 5.76 -10.29 9.39
C ASP A 247 4.78 -10.41 8.20
N ILE A 248 4.12 -9.32 7.78
CA ILE A 248 3.04 -9.38 6.80
C ILE A 248 3.60 -9.34 5.39
N ILE A 249 3.34 -10.43 4.65
CA ILE A 249 3.74 -10.58 3.26
C ILE A 249 2.49 -10.57 2.39
N ARG A 250 2.46 -9.67 1.41
CA ARG A 250 1.38 -9.58 0.42
C ARG A 250 1.44 -10.72 -0.58
N LYS A 251 0.41 -10.83 -1.42
CA LYS A 251 0.29 -11.95 -2.38
C LYS A 251 1.37 -11.97 -3.45
N ASP A 252 1.92 -10.82 -3.78
CA ASP A 252 3.02 -10.67 -4.74
C ASP A 252 4.40 -10.92 -4.11
N GLY A 253 4.47 -11.16 -2.79
CA GLY A 253 5.72 -11.28 -2.04
C GLY A 253 6.24 -9.98 -1.44
N SER A 254 5.58 -8.84 -1.69
CA SER A 254 5.99 -7.56 -1.11
C SER A 254 5.64 -7.43 0.37
N TYR A 255 6.44 -6.66 1.11
CA TYR A 255 6.18 -6.35 2.52
C TYR A 255 5.39 -5.06 2.69
N VAL A 256 4.71 -4.92 3.83
CA VAL A 256 4.01 -3.67 4.17
C VAL A 256 5.01 -2.58 4.53
N ILE A 257 4.83 -1.38 3.97
CA ILE A 257 5.72 -0.24 4.21
C ILE A 257 5.50 0.29 5.63
N LEU A 258 6.50 0.19 6.50
CA LEU A 258 6.44 0.56 7.92
C LEU A 258 7.68 1.39 8.31
N MET A 259 7.70 1.88 9.56
CA MET A 259 8.90 2.49 10.13
C MET A 259 9.62 1.46 11.00
N LYS A 260 10.92 1.24 10.78
CA LYS A 260 11.69 0.20 11.48
C LYS A 260 11.88 0.49 12.97
N ASN A 261 12.20 1.74 13.36
CA ASN A 261 12.50 2.11 14.76
C ASN A 261 11.84 3.43 15.20
N PRO A 262 10.50 3.50 15.31
CA PRO A 262 9.82 4.71 15.74
C PRO A 262 10.11 5.04 17.21
N THR A 263 10.58 6.25 17.47
CA THR A 263 10.66 6.83 18.83
C THR A 263 9.44 7.72 19.09
N TRP A 264 9.09 7.96 20.35
CA TRP A 264 7.99 8.88 20.67
C TRP A 264 8.20 10.27 20.06
N GLN A 265 9.43 10.80 20.16
CA GLN A 265 9.77 12.12 19.61
C GLN A 265 9.67 12.14 18.07
N SER A 266 10.17 11.11 17.39
CA SER A 266 10.09 11.03 15.93
C SER A 266 8.65 10.89 15.45
N GLU A 267 7.77 10.22 16.20
CA GLU A 267 6.36 10.10 15.83
C GLU A 267 5.54 11.37 16.08
N PHE A 268 5.81 12.10 17.17
CA PHE A 268 5.19 13.42 17.38
C PHE A 268 5.63 14.42 16.32
N TYR A 269 6.92 14.41 15.93
CA TYR A 269 7.41 15.22 14.83
C TYR A 269 6.86 14.76 13.47
N GLY A 270 6.74 13.44 13.27
CA GLY A 270 6.19 12.83 12.06
C GLY A 270 4.74 13.23 11.78
N LEU A 271 3.95 13.53 12.82
CA LEU A 271 2.61 14.10 12.67
C LEU A 271 2.65 15.48 12.01
N TYR A 272 3.56 16.34 12.48
CA TYR A 272 3.79 17.68 11.91
C TYR A 272 4.33 17.59 10.48
N GLU A 273 5.30 16.69 10.24
CA GLU A 273 5.81 16.42 8.90
C GLU A 273 4.70 15.98 7.96
N THR A 274 3.80 15.08 8.38
CA THR A 274 2.69 14.60 7.55
C THR A 274 1.81 15.76 7.07
N ILE A 275 1.49 16.72 7.94
CA ILE A 275 0.73 17.92 7.59
C ILE A 275 1.56 18.87 6.71
N ARG A 276 2.86 18.99 6.97
CA ARG A 276 3.74 19.91 6.24
C ARG A 276 4.03 19.46 4.81
N TYR A 277 4.23 18.16 4.61
CA TYR A 277 4.47 17.52 3.30
C TYR A 277 3.19 17.43 2.47
N GLU A 278 2.06 17.12 3.11
CA GLU A 278 0.76 17.05 2.44
C GLU A 278 -0.25 18.05 3.03
N PRO A 279 -0.04 19.37 2.83
CA PRO A 279 -0.92 20.41 3.39
C PRO A 279 -2.35 20.32 2.85
N PHE A 280 -2.53 19.68 1.69
CA PHE A 280 -3.82 19.46 1.08
C PHE A 280 -4.73 18.53 1.91
N VAL A 281 -4.18 17.71 2.82
CA VAL A 281 -4.99 16.85 3.70
C VAL A 281 -5.97 17.67 4.57
N ILE A 282 -5.64 18.93 4.87
CA ILE A 282 -6.48 19.83 5.67
C ILE A 282 -7.82 20.08 4.98
N PHE A 283 -7.88 20.09 3.66
CA PHE A 283 -9.14 20.25 2.91
C PHE A 283 -10.07 19.03 3.07
N LEU A 284 -9.57 17.88 3.53
CA LEU A 284 -10.40 16.73 3.90
C LEU A 284 -10.96 16.83 5.33
N PHE A 285 -10.45 17.74 6.17
CA PHE A 285 -10.87 17.83 7.58
C PHE A 285 -12.36 18.12 7.76
N PRO A 286 -13.01 19.00 6.98
CA PRO A 286 -14.46 19.16 7.06
C PRO A 286 -15.22 17.87 6.72
N MET A 287 -14.70 17.08 5.79
CA MET A 287 -15.29 15.79 5.39
C MET A 287 -15.10 14.73 6.49
N PHE A 288 -13.99 14.79 7.21
CA PHE A 288 -13.74 13.99 8.40
C PHE A 288 -14.70 14.36 9.52
N PHE A 289 -14.91 15.66 9.76
CA PHE A 289 -15.78 16.17 10.80
C PHE A 289 -17.24 15.77 10.63
N SER A 290 -17.77 15.85 9.41
CA SER A 290 -19.18 15.52 9.13
C SER A 290 -19.47 14.01 9.17
N SER A 291 -18.45 13.15 9.07
CA SER A 291 -18.60 11.70 8.88
C SER A 291 -19.23 10.94 10.05
N ASN A 292 -19.34 11.53 11.23
CA ASN A 292 -20.07 10.95 12.36
C ASN A 292 -21.02 11.96 13.03
N TRP A 293 -21.25 13.11 12.40
CA TRP A 293 -22.20 14.12 12.86
C TRP A 293 -23.64 13.66 12.61
N PHE A 294 -23.91 13.00 11.48
CA PHE A 294 -25.26 12.56 11.11
C PHE A 294 -25.79 11.38 11.93
N TYR A 295 -24.93 10.65 12.63
CA TYR A 295 -25.34 9.50 13.44
C TYR A 295 -26.33 9.89 14.53
N VAL A 296 -26.07 10.99 15.24
CA VAL A 296 -26.95 11.44 16.33
C VAL A 296 -28.33 11.79 15.79
N TYR A 297 -28.40 12.48 14.65
CA TYR A 297 -29.66 12.77 13.99
C TYR A 297 -30.40 11.49 13.57
N GLN A 298 -29.72 10.56 12.91
CA GLN A 298 -30.35 9.32 12.44
C GLN A 298 -30.80 8.43 13.61
N GLN A 299 -29.95 8.22 14.62
CA GLN A 299 -30.23 7.31 15.72
C GLN A 299 -31.16 7.91 16.77
N ASN A 300 -30.95 9.16 17.20
CA ASN A 300 -31.72 9.74 18.29
C ASN A 300 -32.95 10.50 17.77
N VAL A 301 -32.80 11.30 16.71
CA VAL A 301 -33.87 12.19 16.23
C VAL A 301 -34.85 11.49 15.28
N VAL A 302 -34.35 10.62 14.39
CA VAL A 302 -35.22 9.86 13.49
C VAL A 302 -35.66 8.57 14.15
N ASN A 303 -34.72 7.67 14.45
CA ASN A 303 -35.09 6.36 14.98
C ASN A 303 -35.65 6.46 16.41
N GLY A 304 -34.91 7.12 17.30
CA GLY A 304 -35.19 7.21 18.72
C GLY A 304 -36.46 7.99 19.08
N ALA A 305 -36.78 9.06 18.34
CA ALA A 305 -37.86 9.98 18.70
C ALA A 305 -39.15 9.81 17.88
N TYR A 306 -39.10 9.18 16.69
CA TYR A 306 -40.28 9.08 15.82
C TYR A 306 -40.97 7.71 15.87
N PHE A 307 -40.24 6.64 16.17
CA PHE A 307 -40.76 5.27 16.07
C PHE A 307 -40.99 4.61 17.43
N SER A 308 -41.81 3.56 17.49
CA SER A 308 -41.98 2.70 18.67
C SER A 308 -40.75 1.81 18.94
N THR A 309 -40.58 1.28 20.16
CA THR A 309 -39.41 0.45 20.54
C THR A 309 -39.18 -0.76 19.63
N ARG A 310 -40.25 -1.46 19.22
CA ARG A 310 -40.13 -2.59 18.29
C ARG A 310 -39.72 -2.12 16.89
N THR A 311 -40.28 -1.00 16.45
CA THR A 311 -39.97 -0.40 15.15
C THR A 311 -38.55 0.16 15.10
N LYS A 312 -38.03 0.71 16.21
CA LYS A 312 -36.62 1.09 16.37
C LYS A 312 -35.68 -0.07 16.11
N ALA A 313 -35.97 -1.23 16.71
CA ALA A 313 -35.16 -2.43 16.54
C ALA A 313 -35.17 -2.94 15.09
N LEU A 314 -36.34 -2.90 14.42
CA LEU A 314 -36.46 -3.24 12.99
C LEU A 314 -35.71 -2.25 12.10
N ASN A 315 -35.88 -0.95 12.31
CA ASN A 315 -35.19 0.10 11.57
C ASN A 315 -33.67 -0.01 11.75
N SER A 316 -33.19 -0.23 12.98
CA SER A 316 -31.78 -0.48 13.26
C SER A 316 -31.28 -1.68 12.47
N LEU A 317 -32.00 -2.81 12.47
CA LEU A 317 -31.65 -3.98 11.68
C LEU A 317 -31.53 -3.65 10.17
N LEU A 318 -32.53 -2.96 9.62
CA LEU A 318 -32.55 -2.57 8.20
C LEU A 318 -31.42 -1.60 7.85
N TYR A 319 -31.11 -0.65 8.72
CA TYR A 319 -30.01 0.30 8.58
C TYR A 319 -28.65 -0.41 8.50
N TRP A 320 -28.38 -1.36 9.41
CA TRP A 320 -27.12 -2.09 9.42
C TRP A 320 -27.01 -3.09 8.26
N LEU A 321 -28.11 -3.71 7.82
CA LEU A 321 -28.13 -4.52 6.60
C LEU A 321 -27.85 -3.67 5.36
N ALA A 322 -28.43 -2.47 5.29
CA ALA A 322 -28.16 -1.52 4.22
C ALA A 322 -26.69 -1.08 4.20
N GLN A 323 -26.06 -0.88 5.36
CA GLN A 323 -24.62 -0.59 5.47
C GLN A 323 -23.76 -1.71 4.87
N ILE A 324 -24.10 -2.97 5.17
CA ILE A 324 -23.36 -4.13 4.65
C ILE A 324 -23.49 -4.21 3.13
N ALA A 325 -24.71 -4.06 2.61
CA ALA A 325 -24.96 -4.06 1.18
C ALA A 325 -24.23 -2.90 0.47
N ALA A 326 -24.30 -1.70 1.05
CA ALA A 326 -23.63 -0.52 0.54
C ALA A 326 -22.10 -0.68 0.56
N ALA A 327 -21.51 -1.18 1.63
CA ALA A 327 -20.08 -1.42 1.70
C ALA A 327 -19.61 -2.43 0.63
N ALA A 328 -20.39 -3.50 0.39
CA ALA A 328 -20.12 -4.46 -0.66
C ALA A 328 -20.26 -3.85 -2.07
N ILE A 329 -21.27 -3.02 -2.32
CA ILE A 329 -21.43 -2.35 -3.62
C ILE A 329 -20.32 -1.31 -3.81
N TRP A 330 -20.18 -0.37 -2.88
CA TRP A 330 -19.28 0.77 -2.99
C TRP A 330 -17.81 0.37 -2.97
N GLY A 331 -17.42 -0.56 -2.08
CA GLY A 331 -16.03 -1.00 -1.97
C GLY A 331 -15.51 -1.63 -3.27
N TYR A 332 -16.32 -2.44 -3.94
CA TYR A 332 -15.94 -3.05 -5.22
C TYR A 332 -16.02 -2.05 -6.39
N LEU A 333 -16.99 -1.13 -6.36
CA LEU A 333 -17.10 -0.08 -7.39
C LEU A 333 -15.90 0.88 -7.38
N LEU A 334 -15.39 1.23 -6.20
CA LEU A 334 -14.24 2.11 -6.05
C LEU A 334 -12.93 1.50 -6.59
N ASP A 335 -12.86 0.18 -6.63
CA ASP A 335 -11.70 -0.58 -7.10
C ASP A 335 -11.84 -1.10 -8.55
N LEU A 336 -12.87 -0.69 -9.30
CA LEU A 336 -13.08 -1.11 -10.70
C LEU A 336 -11.86 -0.79 -11.58
N GLU A 337 -11.16 -1.81 -12.06
CA GLU A 337 -9.91 -1.65 -12.84
C GLU A 337 -10.14 -1.10 -14.27
N TYR A 338 -11.39 -1.12 -14.76
CA TYR A 338 -11.73 -0.55 -16.07
C TYR A 338 -11.47 0.97 -16.16
N LEU A 339 -11.49 1.68 -15.02
CA LEU A 339 -11.29 3.12 -14.94
C LEU A 339 -10.02 3.46 -14.17
N ARG A 340 -9.30 4.49 -14.62
CA ARG A 340 -8.12 5.05 -13.93
C ARG A 340 -8.48 5.53 -12.52
N ARG A 341 -7.58 5.40 -11.55
CA ARG A 341 -7.81 5.77 -10.14
C ARG A 341 -8.23 7.23 -9.97
N SER A 342 -7.58 8.15 -10.67
CA SER A 342 -7.92 9.57 -10.64
C SER A 342 -9.33 9.85 -11.14
N VAL A 343 -9.83 9.09 -12.12
CA VAL A 343 -11.19 9.21 -12.66
C VAL A 343 -12.20 8.62 -11.67
N ARG A 344 -11.90 7.45 -11.08
CA ARG A 344 -12.74 6.83 -10.04
C ARG A 344 -12.94 7.77 -8.85
N ALA A 345 -11.88 8.46 -8.42
CA ALA A 345 -11.95 9.43 -7.34
C ALA A 345 -12.92 10.59 -7.62
N LYS A 346 -12.88 11.13 -8.84
CA LYS A 346 -13.77 12.21 -9.30
C LYS A 346 -15.21 11.75 -9.41
N ILE A 347 -15.44 10.54 -9.97
CA ILE A 347 -16.77 9.94 -10.05
C ILE A 347 -17.34 9.72 -8.65
N ALA A 348 -16.55 9.15 -7.73
CA ALA A 348 -16.97 8.92 -6.35
C ALA A 348 -17.41 10.22 -5.66
N LEU A 349 -16.65 11.31 -5.84
CA LEU A 349 -17.02 12.63 -5.31
C LEU A 349 -18.35 13.14 -5.87
N ILE A 350 -18.54 13.10 -7.19
CA ILE A 350 -19.76 13.58 -7.86
C ILE A 350 -20.98 12.75 -7.44
N VAL A 351 -20.83 11.42 -7.45
CA VAL A 351 -21.92 10.52 -7.07
C VAL A 351 -22.29 10.71 -5.59
N LEU A 352 -21.29 10.84 -4.70
CA LEU A 352 -21.54 11.10 -3.30
C LEU A 352 -22.26 12.43 -3.09
N PHE A 353 -21.86 13.49 -3.80
CA PHE A 353 -22.52 14.79 -3.77
C PHE A 353 -23.99 14.71 -4.21
N VAL A 354 -24.27 14.05 -5.34
CA VAL A 354 -25.65 13.86 -5.81
C VAL A 354 -26.46 13.06 -4.77
N MET A 355 -25.88 12.00 -4.22
CA MET A 355 -26.53 11.18 -3.20
C MET A 355 -26.83 11.97 -1.93
N THR A 356 -25.93 12.88 -1.50
CA THR A 356 -26.19 13.80 -0.39
C THR A 356 -27.47 14.61 -0.63
N PHE A 357 -27.64 15.22 -1.80
CA PHE A 357 -28.84 16.02 -2.09
C PHE A 357 -30.11 15.18 -2.23
N VAL A 358 -30.02 13.97 -2.78
CA VAL A 358 -31.18 13.08 -2.95
C VAL A 358 -31.66 12.54 -1.60
N VAL A 359 -30.76 11.92 -0.82
CA VAL A 359 -31.12 11.27 0.44
C VAL A 359 -31.54 12.30 1.48
N TRP A 360 -30.74 13.35 1.68
CA TRP A 360 -31.08 14.40 2.63
C TRP A 360 -32.22 15.28 2.12
N GLY A 361 -32.39 15.47 0.80
CA GLY A 361 -33.58 16.13 0.25
C GLY A 361 -34.88 15.40 0.62
N GLY A 362 -34.89 14.06 0.54
CA GLY A 362 -35.99 13.23 1.05
C GLY A 362 -36.15 13.33 2.57
N GLY A 363 -35.03 13.38 3.29
CA GLY A 363 -34.97 13.61 4.74
C GLY A 363 -35.61 14.93 5.17
N TYR A 364 -35.44 16.00 4.41
CA TYR A 364 -36.02 17.30 4.70
C TYR A 364 -37.56 17.26 4.67
N VAL A 365 -38.13 16.54 3.70
CA VAL A 365 -39.59 16.37 3.61
C VAL A 365 -40.13 15.64 4.84
N HIS A 366 -39.42 14.62 5.30
CA HIS A 366 -39.80 13.86 6.50
C HIS A 366 -39.61 14.69 7.79
N GLN A 367 -38.49 15.40 7.95
CA GLN A 367 -38.23 16.19 9.15
C GLN A 367 -39.28 17.29 9.38
N ARG A 368 -39.89 17.83 8.31
CA ARG A 368 -40.95 18.84 8.41
C ARG A 368 -42.26 18.33 8.99
N THR A 369 -42.44 17.01 9.12
CA THR A 369 -43.70 16.44 9.64
C THR A 369 -43.75 16.41 11.17
N TYR A 370 -42.62 16.59 11.86
CA TYR A 370 -42.57 16.46 13.31
C TYR A 370 -41.54 17.36 13.99
N THR A 371 -41.83 17.73 15.24
CA THR A 371 -40.96 18.55 16.09
C THR A 371 -40.58 17.79 17.36
N ARG A 372 -39.58 18.31 18.09
CA ARG A 372 -39.12 17.71 19.36
C ARG A 372 -40.22 17.70 20.42
N GLU A 373 -41.06 18.73 20.45
CA GLU A 373 -42.19 18.82 21.39
C GLU A 373 -43.24 17.74 21.11
N MET A 374 -43.53 17.47 19.84
CA MET A 374 -44.46 16.41 19.45
C MET A 374 -43.94 15.03 19.87
N ALA A 375 -42.64 14.79 19.69
CA ALA A 375 -41.98 13.53 20.04
C ALA A 375 -41.89 13.24 21.55
N GLN A 376 -42.20 14.21 22.41
CA GLN A 376 -42.26 14.03 23.86
C GLN A 376 -43.67 13.71 24.37
N THR A 377 -44.67 13.67 23.48
CA THR A 377 -46.04 13.28 23.85
C THR A 377 -46.21 11.77 23.83
N GLU A 378 -46.92 11.20 24.80
CA GLU A 378 -47.03 9.73 25.01
C GLU A 378 -47.61 8.96 23.81
N ASP A 379 -48.35 9.62 22.91
CA ASP A 379 -49.04 9.00 21.75
C ASP A 379 -48.34 9.25 20.39
N PHE A 380 -47.11 9.76 20.37
CA PHE A 380 -46.46 10.17 19.11
C PHE A 380 -45.68 9.06 18.38
N ASP A 381 -45.41 7.93 19.04
CA ASP A 381 -44.58 6.86 18.49
C ASP A 381 -45.26 6.16 17.30
N THR A 382 -44.61 6.18 16.13
CA THR A 382 -45.10 5.46 14.94
C THR A 382 -44.64 4.00 14.94
N ASP A 383 -45.57 3.09 14.75
CA ASP A 383 -45.31 1.66 14.68
C ASP A 383 -45.15 1.14 13.24
N TRP A 384 -44.47 0.01 13.06
CA TRP A 384 -44.36 -0.64 11.76
C TRP A 384 -45.71 -1.10 11.19
N ARG A 385 -46.75 -1.19 12.03
CA ARG A 385 -48.13 -1.54 11.60
C ARG A 385 -48.93 -0.33 11.13
N ASP A 386 -48.44 0.88 11.37
CA ASP A 386 -49.18 2.10 11.07
C ASP A 386 -49.09 2.47 9.59
N ASP A 387 -50.19 3.01 9.07
CA ASP A 387 -50.27 3.49 7.69
C ASP A 387 -49.32 4.69 7.51
N GLY A 388 -48.25 4.49 6.72
CA GLY A 388 -47.25 5.51 6.44
C GLY A 388 -45.82 5.16 6.85
N TYR A 389 -45.60 4.08 7.60
CA TYR A 389 -44.27 3.61 8.03
C TYR A 389 -43.30 3.32 6.86
N VAL A 390 -43.81 2.82 5.73
CA VAL A 390 -43.00 2.34 4.60
C VAL A 390 -42.08 3.44 4.04
N GLY A 391 -42.55 4.70 3.98
CA GLY A 391 -41.75 5.81 3.46
C GLY A 391 -40.52 6.12 4.34
N PRO A 392 -40.71 6.43 5.63
CA PRO A 392 -39.62 6.62 6.60
C PRO A 392 -38.70 5.40 6.72
N MET A 393 -39.22 4.17 6.62
CA MET A 393 -38.41 2.95 6.61
C MET A 393 -37.39 2.94 5.44
N PHE A 394 -37.82 3.22 4.22
CA PHE A 394 -36.90 3.30 3.07
C PHE A 394 -35.91 4.47 3.20
N LEU A 395 -36.35 5.62 3.71
CA LEU A 395 -35.45 6.74 4.00
C LEU A 395 -34.35 6.32 4.98
N TYR A 396 -34.70 5.56 6.03
CA TYR A 396 -33.75 5.06 7.02
C TYR A 396 -32.75 4.05 6.42
N ILE A 397 -33.20 3.17 5.54
CA ILE A 397 -32.34 2.29 4.73
C ILE A 397 -31.34 3.12 3.89
N PHE A 398 -31.80 4.19 3.24
CA PHE A 398 -30.94 5.06 2.45
C PHE A 398 -29.94 5.85 3.29
N TYR A 399 -30.29 6.22 4.53
CA TYR A 399 -29.33 6.80 5.46
C TYR A 399 -28.21 5.81 5.80
N GLY A 400 -28.52 4.54 6.07
CA GLY A 400 -27.52 3.51 6.30
C GLY A 400 -26.65 3.25 5.07
N PHE A 401 -27.26 3.20 3.89
CA PHE A 401 -26.52 3.08 2.64
C PHE A 401 -25.55 4.25 2.43
N TYR A 402 -26.04 5.48 2.63
CA TYR A 402 -25.26 6.70 2.45
C TYR A 402 -24.07 6.78 3.40
N ASP A 403 -24.25 6.40 4.67
CA ASP A 403 -23.15 6.37 5.64
C ASP A 403 -22.03 5.43 5.19
N ALA A 404 -22.35 4.18 4.86
CA ALA A 404 -21.34 3.23 4.38
C ALA A 404 -20.64 3.73 3.10
N ALA A 405 -21.37 4.36 2.17
CA ALA A 405 -20.78 4.99 0.98
C ALA A 405 -19.84 6.15 1.33
N TRP A 406 -20.21 6.99 2.29
CA TRP A 406 -19.37 8.09 2.79
C TRP A 406 -18.09 7.56 3.42
N GLN A 407 -18.19 6.61 4.35
CA GLN A 407 -17.06 6.00 5.04
C GLN A 407 -16.13 5.32 4.03
N ALA A 408 -16.67 4.50 3.13
CA ALA A 408 -15.91 3.82 2.07
C ALA A 408 -15.10 4.83 1.24
N THR A 409 -15.75 5.92 0.82
CA THR A 409 -15.12 6.95 -0.02
C THR A 409 -14.00 7.66 0.72
N VAL A 410 -14.20 8.03 2.00
CA VAL A 410 -13.17 8.69 2.82
C VAL A 410 -11.96 7.79 3.03
N TYR A 411 -12.17 6.53 3.42
CA TYR A 411 -11.08 5.56 3.58
C TYR A 411 -10.32 5.33 2.27
N TRP A 412 -11.04 5.24 1.16
CA TRP A 412 -10.44 5.05 -0.16
C TRP A 412 -9.64 6.28 -0.59
N PHE A 413 -10.13 7.51 -0.34
CA PHE A 413 -9.37 8.74 -0.60
C PHE A 413 -8.09 8.82 0.21
N MET A 414 -8.13 8.52 1.52
CA MET A 414 -6.91 8.48 2.34
C MET A 414 -5.92 7.42 1.85
N GLY A 415 -6.43 6.22 1.52
CA GLY A 415 -5.62 5.17 0.91
C GLY A 415 -5.11 5.52 -0.49
N ALA A 416 -5.67 6.53 -1.16
CA ALA A 416 -5.19 7.05 -2.44
C ALA A 416 -4.11 8.13 -2.33
N LEU A 417 -3.89 8.68 -1.14
CA LEU A 417 -2.86 9.68 -0.90
C LEU A 417 -1.51 9.04 -0.53
N SER A 418 -1.49 7.86 0.10
CA SER A 418 -0.26 7.15 0.46
C SER A 418 -0.48 5.65 0.65
N ASN A 419 0.56 4.84 0.41
CA ASN A 419 0.62 3.44 0.80
C ASN A 419 1.51 3.17 2.02
N SER A 420 2.24 4.20 2.49
CA SER A 420 3.06 4.11 3.71
C SER A 420 2.20 3.88 4.94
N GLY A 421 2.45 2.79 5.69
CA GLY A 421 1.74 2.49 6.93
C GLY A 421 1.86 3.61 7.96
N ARG A 422 3.03 4.27 8.03
CA ARG A 422 3.29 5.39 8.95
C ARG A 422 2.38 6.59 8.68
N ARG A 423 2.33 7.04 7.41
CA ARG A 423 1.48 8.18 6.99
C ARG A 423 0.00 7.82 7.02
N CYS A 424 -0.34 6.59 6.60
CA CYS A 424 -1.70 6.05 6.69
C CYS A 424 -2.22 6.09 8.13
N ALA A 425 -1.41 5.67 9.11
CA ALA A 425 -1.80 5.72 10.51
C ALA A 425 -2.10 7.15 10.99
N ASN A 426 -1.31 8.13 10.54
CA ASN A 426 -1.57 9.55 10.83
C ASN A 426 -2.86 10.06 10.15
N TYR A 427 -3.11 9.71 8.89
CA TYR A 427 -4.36 10.08 8.21
C TYR A 427 -5.59 9.49 8.89
N ILE A 428 -5.54 8.22 9.28
CA ILE A 428 -6.62 7.59 10.05
C ILE A 428 -6.77 8.27 11.42
N GLY A 429 -5.67 8.62 12.09
CA GLY A 429 -5.71 9.38 13.33
C GLY A 429 -6.41 10.73 13.19
N PHE A 430 -6.02 11.53 12.19
CA PHE A 430 -6.71 12.78 11.85
C PHE A 430 -8.18 12.56 11.58
N TYR A 431 -8.50 11.55 10.76
CA TYR A 431 -9.88 11.22 10.42
C TYR A 431 -10.69 10.88 11.67
N LYS A 432 -10.23 9.93 12.48
CA LYS A 432 -10.95 9.44 13.66
C LYS A 432 -11.02 10.47 14.79
N GLY A 433 -9.97 11.25 14.98
CA GLY A 433 -9.97 12.37 15.93
C GLY A 433 -10.98 13.45 15.54
N ILE A 434 -10.92 13.94 14.30
CA ILE A 434 -11.82 15.00 13.83
C ILE A 434 -13.27 14.49 13.69
N GLN A 435 -13.46 13.26 13.24
CA GLN A 435 -14.76 12.56 13.23
C GLN A 435 -15.37 12.52 14.64
N SER A 436 -14.55 12.20 15.65
CA SER A 436 -15.00 12.16 17.04
C SER A 436 -15.30 13.55 17.60
N ALA A 437 -14.58 14.59 17.19
CA ALA A 437 -14.90 15.96 17.56
C ALA A 437 -16.30 16.36 17.05
N GLY A 438 -16.62 16.02 15.80
CA GLY A 438 -17.96 16.22 15.24
C GLY A 438 -19.04 15.46 16.01
N ALA A 439 -18.78 14.18 16.33
CA ALA A 439 -19.69 13.37 17.12
C ALA A 439 -19.91 13.92 18.54
N ALA A 440 -18.86 14.38 19.23
CA ALA A 440 -18.97 14.97 20.56
C ALA A 440 -19.85 16.23 20.56
N ILE A 441 -19.67 17.10 19.57
CA ILE A 441 -20.47 18.32 19.42
C ILE A 441 -21.92 17.95 19.10
N SER A 442 -22.15 17.04 18.15
CA SER A 442 -23.52 16.63 17.79
C SER A 442 -24.25 15.98 18.97
N ASN A 443 -23.59 15.11 19.74
CA ASN A 443 -24.18 14.51 20.95
C ASN A 443 -24.50 15.57 22.00
N ASN A 444 -23.62 16.56 22.18
CA ASN A 444 -23.86 17.65 23.12
C ASN A 444 -25.01 18.57 22.68
N LEU A 445 -25.15 18.84 21.38
CA LEU A 445 -26.29 19.59 20.84
C LEU A 445 -27.62 18.86 21.10
N ASP A 446 -27.63 17.54 20.94
CA ASP A 446 -28.80 16.72 21.23
C ASP A 446 -29.12 16.68 22.73
N ALA A 447 -28.10 16.56 23.59
CA ALA A 447 -28.24 16.62 25.05
C ALA A 447 -28.72 17.99 25.59
N ARG A 448 -28.48 19.08 24.84
CA ARG A 448 -29.03 20.43 25.10
C ARG A 448 -30.41 20.65 24.48
N GLU A 449 -30.99 19.60 23.92
CA GLU A 449 -32.33 19.61 23.34
C GLU A 449 -32.54 20.59 22.18
N VAL A 450 -31.48 20.81 21.37
CA VAL A 450 -31.60 21.63 20.16
C VAL A 450 -32.65 21.04 19.22
N SER A 451 -33.42 21.93 18.57
CA SER A 451 -34.51 21.54 17.68
C SER A 451 -34.06 20.59 16.56
N PHE A 452 -34.93 19.64 16.20
CA PHE A 452 -34.63 18.64 15.18
C PHE A 452 -34.32 19.24 13.80
N GLU A 453 -35.01 20.34 13.44
CA GLU A 453 -34.75 21.07 12.20
C GLU A 453 -33.34 21.68 12.16
N ALA A 454 -32.89 22.29 13.26
CA ALA A 454 -31.54 22.85 13.33
C ALA A 454 -30.47 21.75 13.23
N GLN A 455 -30.69 20.60 13.88
CA GLN A 455 -29.81 19.44 13.76
C GLN A 455 -29.77 18.90 12.31
N PHE A 456 -30.92 18.82 11.65
CA PHE A 456 -31.01 18.40 10.25
C PHE A 456 -30.28 19.36 9.29
N ILE A 457 -30.52 20.67 9.41
CA ILE A 457 -29.88 21.69 8.56
C ILE A 457 -28.36 21.66 8.77
N SER A 458 -27.90 21.51 10.03
CA SER A 458 -26.47 21.41 10.32
C SER A 458 -25.82 20.24 9.58
N ASN A 459 -26.48 19.07 9.55
CA ASN A 459 -26.02 17.90 8.82
C ASN A 459 -25.92 18.16 7.33
N TRP A 460 -27.00 18.67 6.73
CA TRP A 460 -27.07 18.83 5.28
C TRP A 460 -26.04 19.83 4.77
N VAL A 461 -25.88 20.96 5.48
CA VAL A 461 -24.89 21.98 5.14
C VAL A 461 -23.46 21.46 5.32
N LEU A 462 -23.15 20.79 6.43
CA LEU A 462 -21.81 20.26 6.67
C LEU A 462 -21.43 19.20 5.64
N LEU A 463 -22.34 18.29 5.28
CA LEU A 463 -22.10 17.27 4.26
C LEU A 463 -21.89 17.87 2.86
N ALA A 464 -22.73 18.82 2.45
CA ALA A 464 -22.59 19.45 1.13
C ALA A 464 -21.33 20.32 1.05
N ALA A 465 -21.07 21.16 2.05
CA ALA A 465 -19.92 22.07 2.07
C ALA A 465 -18.60 21.31 2.16
N SER A 466 -18.53 20.24 2.96
CA SER A 466 -17.31 19.45 3.11
C SER A 466 -16.88 18.76 1.81
N LEU A 467 -17.81 18.27 0.99
CA LEU A 467 -17.48 17.70 -0.32
C LEU A 467 -16.90 18.74 -1.28
N ILE A 468 -17.42 19.97 -1.26
CA ILE A 468 -16.90 21.08 -2.07
C ILE A 468 -15.48 21.45 -1.61
N ILE A 469 -15.27 21.56 -0.30
CA ILE A 469 -13.96 21.90 0.27
C ILE A 469 -12.94 20.79 0.03
N ALA A 470 -13.35 19.52 0.02
CA ALA A 470 -12.49 18.37 -0.28
C ALA A 470 -12.09 18.29 -1.75
N SER A 471 -12.87 18.88 -2.66
CA SER A 471 -12.66 18.75 -4.11
C SER A 471 -11.24 19.07 -4.60
N PRO A 472 -10.52 20.12 -4.14
CA PRO A 472 -9.17 20.40 -4.64
C PRO A 472 -8.19 19.25 -4.41
N VAL A 473 -8.32 18.51 -3.30
CA VAL A 473 -7.49 17.33 -3.02
C VAL A 473 -7.75 16.23 -4.04
N ILE A 474 -9.03 15.97 -4.32
CA ILE A 474 -9.46 14.91 -5.22
C ILE A 474 -9.01 15.20 -6.66
N PHE A 475 -9.12 16.45 -7.11
CA PHE A 475 -8.78 16.84 -8.47
C PHE A 475 -7.27 17.03 -8.71
N LEU A 476 -6.51 17.49 -7.71
CA LEU A 476 -5.12 17.90 -7.88
C LEU A 476 -4.09 16.90 -7.32
N LYS A 477 -4.45 16.11 -6.31
CA LYS A 477 -3.50 15.24 -5.58
C LYS A 477 -3.68 13.75 -5.82
N ILE A 478 -4.89 13.27 -6.07
CA ILE A 478 -5.10 11.85 -6.35
C ILE A 478 -4.55 11.50 -7.74
N ARG A 479 -3.47 10.72 -7.74
CA ARG A 479 -2.79 10.21 -8.93
C ARG A 479 -3.23 8.79 -9.24
N ASP A 480 -2.89 8.30 -10.43
CA ASP A 480 -3.22 6.93 -10.82
C ASP A 480 -2.42 5.89 -10.02
N HIS A 481 -1.18 6.22 -9.67
CA HIS A 481 -0.30 5.46 -8.78
C HIS A 481 0.46 6.41 -7.85
N VAL A 482 0.75 5.95 -6.62
CA VAL A 482 1.69 6.64 -5.73
C VAL A 482 3.07 6.05 -5.96
N GLY A 483 4.06 6.90 -6.26
CA GLY A 483 5.44 6.44 -6.48
C GLY A 483 6.00 5.83 -5.20
N LEU A 484 6.66 4.68 -5.32
CA LEU A 484 7.21 3.93 -4.17
C LEU A 484 8.23 4.77 -3.41
N GLU A 485 9.01 5.60 -4.10
CA GLU A 485 9.96 6.56 -3.54
C GLU A 485 9.28 7.56 -2.59
N GLN A 486 8.12 8.09 -2.99
CA GLN A 486 7.37 9.08 -2.22
C GLN A 486 6.70 8.46 -0.98
N ASP A 487 6.34 7.18 -1.04
CA ASP A 487 5.82 6.42 0.11
C ASP A 487 6.94 5.96 1.06
N LEU A 488 8.16 5.82 0.55
CA LEU A 488 9.36 5.51 1.33
C LEU A 488 9.93 6.72 2.07
N GLU A 489 9.68 7.94 1.59
CA GLU A 489 10.12 9.16 2.25
C GLU A 489 9.60 9.28 3.70
N GLY A 490 10.53 9.34 4.66
CA GLY A 490 10.20 9.39 6.09
C GLY A 490 9.84 8.03 6.68
N THR A 491 10.07 6.94 5.95
CA THR A 491 10.14 5.58 6.49
C THR A 491 11.61 5.14 6.49
N ASP A 492 12.06 4.41 7.53
CA ASP A 492 13.43 3.88 7.57
C ASP A 492 13.61 2.65 6.64
N GLU A 493 12.68 2.45 5.70
CA GLU A 493 12.63 1.33 4.78
C GLU A 493 13.15 1.71 3.39
N THR A 494 13.76 0.74 2.71
CA THR A 494 14.27 0.86 1.35
C THR A 494 13.42 0.03 0.40
N MET A 495 13.47 0.30 -0.91
CA MET A 495 12.73 -0.54 -1.88
C MET A 495 13.08 -2.02 -1.78
N ALA A 496 14.33 -2.35 -1.41
CA ALA A 496 14.77 -3.73 -1.22
C ALA A 496 14.12 -4.42 0.00
N ASP A 497 13.69 -3.65 1.00
CA ASP A 497 12.96 -4.19 2.17
C ASP A 497 11.51 -4.54 1.84
N ILE A 498 10.95 -3.94 0.79
CA ILE A 498 9.53 -4.03 0.43
C ILE A 498 9.31 -4.86 -0.84
N ALA A 499 10.29 -4.89 -1.74
CA ALA A 499 10.22 -5.64 -2.98
C ALA A 499 10.12 -7.15 -2.72
N PRO A 500 9.39 -7.89 -3.57
CA PRO A 500 9.31 -9.33 -3.44
C PRO A 500 10.68 -9.99 -3.57
N HIS A 501 11.01 -10.88 -2.64
CA HIS A 501 12.20 -11.72 -2.74
C HIS A 501 12.02 -12.73 -3.88
N VAL A 502 12.51 -12.39 -5.07
CA VAL A 502 12.58 -13.32 -6.21
C VAL A 502 13.83 -14.17 -6.02
N VAL A 503 13.67 -15.40 -5.52
CA VAL A 503 14.68 -16.44 -5.69
C VAL A 503 14.58 -16.92 -7.13
N ALA A 504 15.63 -16.68 -7.92
CA ALA A 504 15.79 -17.38 -9.18
C ALA A 504 15.78 -18.88 -8.87
N ASN A 505 14.76 -19.60 -9.36
CA ASN A 505 14.67 -21.04 -9.20
C ASN A 505 15.98 -21.70 -9.67
N SER A 506 16.82 -22.08 -8.72
CA SER A 506 17.85 -23.08 -8.92
C SER A 506 17.15 -24.43 -9.08
N GLY A 507 17.19 -24.97 -10.30
CA GLY A 507 17.07 -26.38 -10.62
C GLY A 507 15.96 -27.16 -9.88
N HIS A 508 14.79 -27.26 -10.51
CA HIS A 508 14.11 -28.55 -10.53
C HIS A 508 14.50 -29.26 -11.81
N ALA A 509 15.10 -30.44 -11.61
CA ALA A 509 15.50 -31.36 -12.64
C ALA A 509 14.36 -31.55 -13.64
N VAL A 510 14.65 -31.22 -14.90
CA VAL A 510 13.91 -31.80 -16.02
C VAL A 510 14.32 -33.26 -16.03
N ASP A 511 13.49 -34.11 -15.44
CA ASP A 511 13.56 -35.54 -15.71
C ASP A 511 13.35 -35.72 -17.21
N ASN A 512 14.38 -36.29 -17.85
CA ASN A 512 14.38 -36.72 -19.23
C ASN A 512 13.16 -37.62 -19.48
N PHE A 513 12.22 -37.15 -20.29
CA PHE A 513 11.43 -38.03 -21.14
C PHE A 513 11.93 -37.81 -22.56
N GLU A 514 12.78 -38.73 -23.00
CA GLU A 514 13.16 -38.91 -24.40
C GLU A 514 11.90 -39.02 -25.24
N MET A 515 11.76 -38.12 -26.21
CA MET A 515 10.78 -38.23 -27.28
C MET A 515 11.49 -38.90 -28.45
N GLU A 516 11.35 -40.21 -28.56
CA GLU A 516 11.73 -40.94 -29.76
C GLU A 516 10.93 -40.41 -30.96
N LEU A 517 11.67 -39.89 -31.94
CA LEU A 517 11.21 -39.71 -33.31
C LEU A 517 11.34 -41.06 -34.00
N ASP A 518 10.24 -41.61 -34.50
CA ASP A 518 10.29 -42.53 -35.63
C ASP A 518 9.20 -42.19 -36.66
N GLU A 519 9.64 -42.25 -37.90
CA GLU A 519 9.00 -41.80 -39.14
C GLU A 519 8.03 -42.84 -39.74
N PHE A 520 7.01 -42.32 -40.46
CA PHE A 520 6.27 -42.92 -41.58
C PHE A 520 5.53 -44.28 -41.42
N ASP A 521 4.20 -44.27 -41.61
CA ASP A 521 3.61 -44.93 -42.80
C ASP A 521 2.16 -44.53 -43.12
N ILE A 522 1.81 -44.77 -44.39
CA ILE A 522 0.68 -44.22 -45.17
C ILE A 522 -0.52 -45.22 -45.22
N MET A 523 -1.74 -44.67 -45.47
CA MET A 523 -2.92 -45.29 -46.15
C MET A 523 -4.09 -45.94 -45.33
N PRO A 524 -5.31 -46.17 -45.91
CA PRO A 524 -6.55 -45.42 -45.58
C PRO A 524 -7.80 -46.33 -45.28
N ASP A 525 -9.02 -45.77 -45.45
CA ASP A 525 -10.38 -46.39 -45.48
C ASP A 525 -11.15 -46.58 -44.15
N VAL A 526 -12.32 -45.95 -43.91
CA VAL A 526 -13.69 -46.13 -44.48
C VAL A 526 -14.51 -47.25 -43.80
N ALA A 527 -15.57 -46.78 -43.12
CA ALA A 527 -16.90 -47.37 -42.92
C ALA A 527 -17.18 -48.51 -41.90
N SER A 528 -18.30 -48.26 -41.21
CA SER A 528 -19.38 -49.19 -40.85
C SER A 528 -19.41 -49.73 -39.41
N LEU A 529 -20.38 -49.25 -38.63
CA LEU A 529 -21.34 -50.08 -37.88
C LEU A 529 -22.48 -49.21 -37.29
N LEU A 530 -23.56 -49.12 -38.08
CA LEU A 530 -24.96 -49.35 -37.72
C LEU A 530 -25.50 -48.83 -36.35
N THR A 531 -26.22 -47.70 -36.45
CA THR A 531 -27.55 -47.29 -35.88
C THR A 531 -28.42 -48.29 -35.06
N PRO A 532 -29.55 -47.88 -34.42
CA PRO A 532 -30.07 -46.54 -34.02
C PRO A 532 -30.70 -46.47 -32.60
N ARG A 533 -30.96 -45.26 -32.07
CA ARG A 533 -32.28 -44.84 -31.52
C ARG A 533 -32.31 -43.35 -31.11
N LEU A 534 -33.28 -42.65 -31.68
CA LEU A 534 -33.74 -41.25 -31.56
C LEU A 534 -34.67 -41.04 -30.34
N PRO A 535 -35.34 -39.88 -30.11
CA PRO A 535 -35.02 -38.45 -30.37
C PRO A 535 -35.37 -37.50 -29.17
N ILE A 536 -35.07 -36.19 -29.25
CA ILE A 536 -36.04 -35.06 -29.31
C ILE A 536 -35.37 -33.68 -29.10
N ARG A 537 -35.44 -32.90 -30.19
CA ARG A 537 -35.63 -31.44 -30.36
C ARG A 537 -34.79 -30.43 -29.56
N SER A 538 -33.80 -29.88 -30.27
CA SER A 538 -33.65 -28.43 -30.45
C SER A 538 -34.14 -28.01 -31.85
N ARG A 539 -34.80 -26.85 -31.96
CA ARG A 539 -35.01 -26.10 -33.22
C ARG A 539 -34.31 -24.75 -33.02
N ARG A 540 -33.23 -24.46 -33.77
CA ARG A 540 -33.18 -23.81 -35.13
C ARG A 540 -33.39 -22.29 -35.00
N LEU A 541 -32.71 -21.38 -35.70
CA LEU A 541 -31.95 -21.33 -36.97
C LEU A 541 -31.20 -19.95 -36.93
N ALA A 542 -29.90 -19.79 -37.23
CA ALA A 542 -29.15 -19.84 -38.51
C ALA A 542 -29.09 -18.51 -39.31
N PHE A 543 -27.90 -18.30 -39.93
CA PHE A 543 -27.53 -17.73 -41.25
C PHE A 543 -26.18 -16.99 -41.07
N ARG A 544 -25.00 -17.36 -41.60
CA ARG A 544 -24.47 -17.96 -42.85
C ARG A 544 -24.44 -17.03 -44.07
N CYS A 545 -23.22 -16.61 -44.48
CA CYS A 545 -22.68 -16.47 -45.85
C CYS A 545 -21.18 -16.07 -45.73
N VAL A 546 -20.17 -16.87 -46.07
CA VAL A 546 -19.66 -17.41 -47.37
C VAL A 546 -18.75 -16.42 -48.12
N ALA A 547 -17.44 -16.72 -48.03
CA ALA A 547 -16.35 -16.78 -49.03
C ALA A 547 -16.24 -15.78 -50.20
N THR A 548 -14.99 -15.31 -50.45
CA THR A 548 -14.26 -15.48 -51.73
C THR A 548 -12.74 -15.27 -51.55
N ARG A 549 -11.97 -15.90 -52.45
CA ARG A 549 -10.51 -16.10 -52.53
C ARG A 549 -10.03 -15.49 -53.87
N GLU A 550 -8.74 -15.10 -53.96
CA GLU A 550 -7.83 -14.98 -55.16
C GLU A 550 -6.96 -13.71 -55.12
N MET A 551 -5.64 -13.85 -54.96
CA MET A 551 -4.54 -13.84 -55.97
C MET A 551 -4.23 -12.46 -56.58
N MET A 552 -2.98 -11.98 -56.40
CA MET A 552 -2.07 -11.62 -57.50
C MET A 552 -0.65 -11.29 -57.01
N ASN A 553 0.32 -11.85 -57.74
CA ASN A 553 1.77 -11.64 -57.68
C ASN A 553 2.18 -10.23 -58.11
N PHE A 554 3.35 -9.76 -57.68
CA PHE A 554 4.33 -9.11 -58.56
C PHE A 554 5.76 -9.23 -57.97
N SER A 555 6.72 -9.58 -58.83
CA SER A 555 8.16 -9.64 -58.56
C SER A 555 8.92 -8.63 -59.43
N ALA A 556 10.16 -8.35 -59.02
CA ALA A 556 11.33 -7.94 -59.82
C ALA A 556 11.43 -6.45 -60.23
N ASP A 557 12.50 -5.74 -59.81
CA ASP A 557 13.78 -5.60 -60.56
C ASP A 557 14.69 -4.48 -59.95
N ASP A 558 16.00 -4.75 -59.98
CA ASP A 558 17.21 -3.93 -59.66
C ASP A 558 17.51 -2.89 -60.80
N PRO A 559 18.65 -2.15 -60.88
CA PRO A 559 19.52 -1.46 -59.91
C PRO A 559 19.92 -0.01 -60.38
N ALA A 560 20.88 0.63 -59.70
CA ALA A 560 22.01 1.45 -60.24
C ALA A 560 22.23 2.88 -59.66
N ASP A 561 23.47 3.04 -59.19
CA ASP A 561 24.43 4.15 -59.29
C ASP A 561 24.16 5.54 -58.69
N PHE A 562 25.09 5.98 -57.81
CA PHE A 562 25.86 7.21 -58.01
C PHE A 562 27.18 7.20 -57.20
N GLU A 563 28.26 7.53 -57.91
CA GLU A 563 29.68 7.50 -57.52
C GLU A 563 30.19 8.78 -56.80
N GLU A 564 31.31 8.56 -56.10
CA GLU A 564 32.51 9.39 -55.86
C GLU A 564 32.44 10.87 -55.40
N PHE A 565 33.24 11.15 -54.35
CA PHE A 565 34.33 12.14 -54.43
C PHE A 565 35.50 11.75 -53.50
N VAL A 566 36.69 11.58 -54.09
CA VAL A 566 38.00 11.40 -53.42
C VAL A 566 38.84 12.66 -53.66
N VAL A 567 39.54 13.15 -52.63
CA VAL A 567 40.75 13.98 -52.82
C VAL A 567 41.86 13.55 -51.85
N PHE A 568 43.04 13.36 -52.43
CA PHE A 568 44.31 12.89 -51.87
C PHE A 568 45.10 13.94 -51.07
N GLY A 569 45.95 13.49 -50.13
CA GLY A 569 47.01 14.31 -49.52
C GLY A 569 48.11 13.52 -48.76
N LYS A 570 49.16 13.14 -49.49
CA LYS A 570 50.54 12.68 -49.12
C LYS A 570 51.19 13.43 -47.93
N ARG A 571 52.26 13.01 -47.21
CA ARG A 571 53.17 11.84 -47.05
C ARG A 571 54.29 12.27 -46.04
N SER A 572 55.01 11.30 -45.46
CA SER A 572 56.41 11.35 -44.92
C SER A 572 56.63 11.90 -43.49
N SER A 573 57.64 11.54 -42.69
CA SER A 573 58.54 10.37 -42.48
C SER A 573 59.57 10.78 -41.39
N GLU A 574 60.28 9.79 -40.79
CA GLU A 574 61.50 9.88 -39.92
C GLU A 574 61.25 9.92 -38.39
N ARG A 575 61.59 8.90 -37.57
CA ARG A 575 62.87 8.22 -37.19
C ARG A 575 63.90 9.11 -36.46
N ARG A 576 64.11 8.91 -35.13
CA ARG A 576 65.27 8.22 -34.52
C ARG A 576 65.34 8.36 -32.98
N SER A 577 65.86 7.28 -32.40
CA SER A 577 66.27 7.00 -31.02
C SER A 577 67.53 7.78 -30.58
N LEU A 578 67.75 7.97 -29.26
CA LEU A 578 69.03 7.66 -28.58
C LEU A 578 68.97 7.78 -27.03
N LEU A 579 69.80 6.94 -26.39
CA LEU A 579 69.94 6.62 -24.96
C LEU A 579 70.97 7.49 -24.19
N PHE A 580 70.95 7.32 -22.85
CA PHE A 580 72.05 7.32 -21.85
C PHE A 580 72.46 8.64 -21.13
N SER A 581 72.36 8.67 -19.79
CA SER A 581 73.51 8.59 -18.85
C SER A 581 73.13 8.94 -17.39
N LEU A 582 73.99 8.51 -16.44
CA LEU A 582 73.81 8.36 -14.98
C LEU A 582 74.55 9.44 -14.15
N LEU A 583 73.94 9.86 -13.01
CA LEU A 583 74.48 10.25 -11.66
C LEU A 583 75.42 11.49 -11.50
N PRO A 584 75.68 12.05 -10.27
CA PRO A 584 74.87 12.29 -9.05
C PRO A 584 75.09 13.69 -8.37
N LEU A 585 74.51 13.89 -7.17
CA LEU A 585 74.87 14.81 -6.04
C LEU A 585 74.10 16.13 -5.77
N THR A 586 73.53 16.15 -4.55
CA THR A 586 73.44 17.22 -3.53
C THR A 586 72.52 18.44 -3.69
N ALA A 587 71.48 18.42 -2.83
CA ALA A 587 70.88 19.47 -2.01
C ALA A 587 71.26 20.95 -2.25
N ALA A 588 70.23 21.75 -2.58
CA ALA A 588 70.04 23.09 -2.03
C ALA A 588 68.55 23.44 -2.08
N ALA A 589 67.96 23.64 -0.91
CA ALA A 589 66.58 24.06 -0.73
C ALA A 589 66.40 25.50 -1.22
N THR A 590 65.48 25.72 -2.16
CA THR A 590 64.78 27.01 -2.33
C THR A 590 63.33 26.73 -2.72
N SER A 591 62.44 27.39 -1.99
CA SER A 591 60.98 27.27 -1.97
C SER A 591 60.31 27.54 -3.32
N ILE A 592 59.45 26.62 -3.77
CA ILE A 592 58.51 26.76 -4.90
C ILE A 592 57.15 26.22 -4.41
N PRO A 593 56.02 26.89 -4.76
CA PRO A 593 54.89 27.09 -3.86
C PRO A 593 54.05 25.82 -3.63
N GLN A 594 53.43 25.75 -2.45
CA GLN A 594 52.49 24.70 -2.09
C GLN A 594 51.44 24.50 -3.20
N PRO A 595 51.12 23.25 -3.56
CA PRO A 595 49.94 22.99 -4.37
C PRO A 595 48.72 23.55 -3.63
N ARG A 596 47.83 24.24 -4.35
CA ARG A 596 46.53 24.66 -3.84
C ARG A 596 45.93 23.51 -3.03
N SER A 597 45.65 23.77 -1.75
CA SER A 597 44.94 22.83 -0.89
C SER A 597 43.65 22.44 -1.59
N VAL A 598 43.60 21.23 -2.15
CA VAL A 598 42.31 20.57 -2.36
C VAL A 598 41.80 20.37 -0.94
N SER A 599 40.73 21.06 -0.59
CA SER A 599 40.08 20.91 0.72
C SER A 599 39.91 19.42 0.97
N ALA A 600 40.45 18.92 2.09
CA ALA A 600 40.15 17.58 2.54
C ALA A 600 38.62 17.44 2.56
N LEU A 601 38.09 16.56 1.72
CA LEU A 601 36.66 16.29 1.68
C LEU A 601 36.26 15.78 3.06
N GLU A 602 35.43 16.54 3.78
CA GLU A 602 34.83 16.07 5.01
C GLU A 602 34.08 14.75 4.75
N PRO A 603 34.10 13.80 5.69
CA PRO A 603 33.31 12.59 5.56
C PRO A 603 31.83 12.97 5.46
N ALA A 604 31.18 12.51 4.40
CA ALA A 604 29.77 12.71 4.16
C ALA A 604 28.96 12.21 5.38
N THR A 605 28.04 13.04 5.87
CA THR A 605 27.14 12.61 6.96
C THR A 605 26.18 11.54 6.45
N SER A 606 25.65 10.67 7.31
CA SER A 606 24.73 9.59 6.93
C SER A 606 23.44 10.07 6.24
N ALA A 607 23.19 11.38 6.23
CA ALA A 607 22.15 12.04 5.43
C ALA A 607 22.47 12.08 3.93
N GLU A 608 23.73 11.90 3.54
CA GLU A 608 24.16 12.02 2.14
C GLU A 608 24.19 10.66 1.43
N CYS A 609 24.29 9.53 2.14
CA CYS A 609 24.28 8.18 1.54
C CYS A 609 23.30 7.20 2.18
N CYS A 610 22.47 6.58 1.31
CA CYS A 610 21.61 5.44 1.64
C CYS A 610 21.41 4.49 0.42
N PRO A 611 21.01 3.22 0.62
CA PRO A 611 21.45 2.02 -0.12
C PRO A 611 20.26 1.31 -0.85
N PHE A 612 20.36 0.63 -2.00
CA PHE A 612 20.97 -0.69 -2.25
C PHE A 612 20.92 -1.04 -3.76
N THR A 613 21.91 -0.54 -4.51
CA THR A 613 22.51 -1.04 -5.76
C THR A 613 23.47 0.09 -6.06
N TYR A 614 24.79 -0.16 -6.06
CA TYR A 614 25.84 0.87 -6.09
C TYR A 614 25.34 2.26 -6.57
N LYS A 615 25.03 3.15 -5.61
CA LYS A 615 24.09 4.27 -5.77
C LYS A 615 24.47 5.15 -6.98
N PRO A 616 23.59 5.44 -7.95
CA PRO A 616 23.91 6.37 -9.03
C PRO A 616 23.57 7.84 -8.69
N THR A 617 23.35 8.12 -7.40
CA THR A 617 23.38 9.48 -6.81
C THR A 617 24.07 9.52 -5.42
N CYS A 618 24.78 8.45 -4.99
CA CYS A 618 25.97 8.50 -4.08
C CYS A 618 27.16 7.99 -4.85
N THR A 619 27.29 8.47 -6.05
CA THR A 619 28.59 8.91 -6.42
C THR A 619 28.82 10.18 -5.58
N LYS A 620 29.59 10.09 -4.48
CA LYS A 620 30.57 11.17 -4.25
C LYS A 620 31.13 11.38 -5.63
N ASN A 621 30.85 12.51 -6.30
CA ASN A 621 31.04 12.64 -7.74
C ASN A 621 32.32 11.87 -8.12
N LEU A 622 32.15 10.66 -8.69
CA LEU A 622 33.27 9.71 -8.75
C LEU A 622 34.29 10.20 -9.78
N GLU A 623 33.87 11.15 -10.61
CA GLU A 623 34.72 11.92 -11.50
C GLU A 623 35.79 12.73 -10.74
N ARG A 624 35.65 12.92 -9.41
CA ARG A 624 36.67 13.56 -8.56
C ARG A 624 37.67 12.60 -7.92
N VAL A 625 37.43 11.29 -7.93
CA VAL A 625 38.31 10.28 -7.28
C VAL A 625 39.03 9.42 -8.31
N TYR A 626 40.18 8.85 -7.96
CA TYR A 626 40.93 7.99 -8.88
C TYR A 626 40.20 6.65 -9.04
N HIS A 627 40.03 6.21 -10.28
CA HIS A 627 39.51 4.90 -10.65
C HIS A 627 40.66 4.02 -11.16
N ILE A 628 40.95 2.94 -10.44
CA ILE A 628 41.97 1.95 -10.81
C ILE A 628 41.27 0.66 -11.20
N LYS A 629 41.59 0.11 -12.38
CA LYS A 629 41.16 -1.24 -12.78
C LYS A 629 42.36 -2.15 -12.91
N LEU A 630 42.29 -3.29 -12.24
CA LEU A 630 43.28 -4.36 -12.25
C LEU A 630 42.66 -5.56 -12.96
N PHE A 631 43.19 -5.90 -14.12
CA PHE A 631 42.76 -7.05 -14.91
C PHE A 631 43.58 -8.29 -14.56
N TYR A 632 42.92 -9.43 -14.42
CA TYR A 632 43.55 -10.69 -14.02
C TYR A 632 43.16 -11.82 -14.98
N ASN A 633 44.09 -12.77 -15.15
CA ASN A 633 43.74 -14.13 -15.55
C ASN A 633 43.76 -15.07 -14.37
N ARG A 634 42.94 -16.10 -14.47
CA ARG A 634 42.92 -17.18 -13.48
C ARG A 634 44.24 -17.93 -13.50
N LYS A 635 44.63 -18.48 -12.36
CA LYS A 635 45.82 -19.33 -12.24
C LYS A 635 45.73 -20.55 -13.16
N GLU A 636 46.86 -21.02 -13.66
CA GLU A 636 46.89 -22.26 -14.44
C GLU A 636 46.40 -23.44 -13.58
N GLY A 637 45.53 -24.28 -14.16
CA GLY A 637 44.96 -25.45 -13.48
C GLY A 637 43.65 -25.22 -12.73
N ILE A 638 43.10 -24.00 -12.73
CA ILE A 638 41.74 -23.75 -12.22
C ILE A 638 40.75 -23.42 -13.35
N THR A 639 39.51 -23.88 -13.18
CA THR A 639 38.40 -23.62 -14.11
C THR A 639 37.87 -22.19 -13.96
N PRO A 640 37.23 -21.63 -15.01
CA PRO A 640 36.54 -20.34 -14.90
C PRO A 640 35.55 -20.29 -13.72
N GLU A 641 34.77 -21.34 -13.50
CA GLU A 641 33.76 -21.40 -12.44
C GLU A 641 34.41 -21.35 -11.06
N GLN A 642 35.47 -22.13 -10.86
CA GLN A 642 36.24 -22.12 -9.60
C GLN A 642 36.84 -20.75 -9.32
N PHE A 643 37.41 -20.10 -10.34
CA PHE A 643 37.93 -18.73 -10.22
C PHE A 643 36.84 -17.76 -9.75
N ASN A 644 35.70 -17.72 -10.45
CA ASN A 644 34.62 -16.77 -10.17
C ASN A 644 33.97 -17.01 -8.79
N VAL A 645 33.72 -18.28 -8.44
CA VAL A 645 33.14 -18.63 -7.13
C VAL A 645 34.08 -18.31 -5.98
N TYR A 646 35.37 -18.64 -6.12
CA TYR A 646 36.37 -18.37 -5.09
C TYR A 646 36.56 -16.86 -4.91
N TRP A 647 36.65 -16.11 -6.00
CA TRP A 647 36.83 -14.66 -5.93
C TRP A 647 35.64 -13.97 -5.25
N ALA A 648 34.42 -14.31 -5.65
CA ALA A 648 33.20 -13.69 -5.13
C ALA A 648 32.94 -14.03 -3.65
N ASN A 649 33.16 -15.29 -3.25
CA ASN A 649 32.67 -15.80 -1.96
C ASN A 649 33.76 -16.04 -0.89
N ASN A 650 35.01 -16.25 -1.30
CA ASN A 650 36.12 -16.55 -0.40
C ASN A 650 37.05 -15.35 -0.28
N HIS A 651 37.61 -14.87 -1.39
CA HIS A 651 38.55 -13.76 -1.39
C HIS A 651 37.92 -12.47 -0.83
N THR A 652 36.65 -12.19 -1.16
CA THR A 652 35.92 -11.03 -0.61
C THR A 652 35.85 -11.03 0.92
N LYS A 653 35.79 -12.19 1.57
CA LYS A 653 35.79 -12.27 3.06
C LYS A 653 37.15 -11.90 3.65
N THR A 654 38.22 -12.19 2.93
CA THR A 654 39.60 -11.86 3.33
C THR A 654 39.91 -10.39 3.07
N ALA A 655 39.48 -9.86 1.93
CA ALA A 655 39.89 -8.54 1.46
C ALA A 655 38.85 -7.44 1.73
N GLY A 656 37.57 -7.75 1.95
CA GLY A 656 36.49 -6.76 2.08
C GLY A 656 36.74 -5.73 3.19
N ASP A 657 37.01 -6.19 4.41
CA ASP A 657 37.30 -5.32 5.56
C ASP A 657 38.59 -4.52 5.40
N PHE A 658 39.56 -5.05 4.66
CA PHE A 658 40.83 -4.37 4.39
C PHE A 658 40.60 -3.09 3.57
N HIS A 659 39.82 -3.17 2.50
CA HIS A 659 39.51 -2.00 1.66
C HIS A 659 38.77 -0.90 2.42
N LEU A 660 37.85 -1.28 3.33
CA LEU A 660 37.13 -0.33 4.17
C LEU A 660 38.07 0.45 5.11
N ARG A 661 39.07 -0.22 5.70
CA ARG A 661 40.05 0.42 6.62
C ARG A 661 40.89 1.50 5.94
N PHE A 662 41.19 1.34 4.65
CA PHE A 662 41.98 2.30 3.87
C PHE A 662 41.15 3.43 3.26
N GLY A 663 39.83 3.45 3.49
CA GLY A 663 38.96 4.51 2.97
C GLY A 663 38.70 4.41 1.47
N VAL A 664 38.69 3.19 0.92
CA VAL A 664 38.26 2.94 -0.47
C VAL A 664 36.75 3.21 -0.58
N TYR A 665 36.35 4.07 -1.53
CA TYR A 665 34.94 4.45 -1.71
C TYR A 665 34.11 3.34 -2.38
N LYS A 666 34.73 2.60 -3.30
CA LYS A 666 34.15 1.40 -3.90
C LYS A 666 35.25 0.42 -4.28
N TYR A 667 34.96 -0.84 -4.02
CA TYR A 667 35.60 -1.99 -4.62
C TYR A 667 34.54 -2.80 -5.39
N SER A 668 34.82 -3.14 -6.65
CA SER A 668 33.94 -3.97 -7.49
C SER A 668 34.73 -5.08 -8.17
N GLN A 669 34.12 -6.24 -8.31
CA GLN A 669 34.65 -7.35 -9.11
C GLN A 669 33.86 -7.44 -10.42
N TYR A 670 34.56 -7.42 -11.55
CA TYR A 670 34.02 -7.63 -12.88
C TYR A 670 34.39 -9.03 -13.34
N HIS A 671 33.39 -9.90 -13.48
CA HIS A 671 33.57 -11.30 -13.85
C HIS A 671 33.43 -11.46 -15.37
N SER A 672 34.41 -12.08 -16.01
CA SER A 672 34.46 -12.26 -17.47
C SER A 672 34.75 -13.72 -17.79
N THR A 673 33.72 -14.52 -18.05
CA THR A 673 33.89 -15.93 -18.42
C THR A 673 34.17 -16.06 -19.93
N PRO A 674 34.76 -17.19 -20.38
CA PRO A 674 34.94 -17.45 -21.81
C PRO A 674 33.64 -17.30 -22.61
N GLU A 675 32.52 -17.80 -22.07
CA GLU A 675 31.21 -17.76 -22.72
C GLU A 675 30.75 -16.31 -22.93
N LEU A 676 30.95 -15.44 -21.93
CA LEU A 676 30.61 -14.01 -22.03
C LEU A 676 31.48 -13.28 -23.05
N ARG A 677 32.77 -13.64 -23.16
CA ARG A 677 33.69 -13.05 -24.15
C ARG A 677 33.34 -13.49 -25.56
N ASP A 678 32.93 -14.75 -25.75
CA ASP A 678 32.57 -15.30 -27.05
C ASP A 678 31.30 -14.66 -27.63
N LEU A 679 30.36 -14.16 -26.80
CA LEU A 679 29.18 -13.42 -27.26
C LEU A 679 29.51 -12.19 -28.12
N LEU A 680 30.68 -11.58 -27.90
CA LEU A 680 31.10 -10.35 -28.60
C LEU A 680 32.15 -10.61 -29.70
N ARG A 681 32.56 -11.86 -29.93
CA ARG A 681 33.49 -12.24 -31.01
C ARG A 681 32.76 -12.39 -32.34
N VAL A 682 32.29 -11.27 -32.87
CA VAL A 682 31.62 -11.19 -34.17
C VAL A 682 32.58 -10.71 -35.27
N PRO A 683 32.44 -11.18 -36.53
CA PRO A 683 33.25 -10.69 -37.65
C PRO A 683 33.15 -9.17 -37.81
N GLY A 684 34.30 -8.48 -37.85
CA GLY A 684 34.36 -7.01 -37.93
C GLY A 684 34.13 -6.27 -36.61
N GLY A 685 33.90 -7.00 -35.50
CA GLY A 685 33.80 -6.43 -34.15
C GLY A 685 35.13 -5.94 -33.59
N ALA A 686 35.06 -5.15 -32.52
CA ALA A 686 36.25 -4.71 -31.80
C ALA A 686 36.96 -5.90 -31.11
N PRO A 687 38.30 -5.90 -31.00
CA PRO A 687 39.02 -6.95 -30.29
C PRO A 687 38.57 -7.05 -28.82
N VAL A 688 38.22 -8.27 -28.38
CA VAL A 688 37.85 -8.56 -26.99
C VAL A 688 39.12 -8.73 -26.14
N LEU A 689 39.13 -8.17 -24.93
CA LEU A 689 40.24 -8.34 -23.99
C LEU A 689 40.23 -9.74 -23.36
N GLU A 690 41.38 -10.41 -23.38
CA GLU A 690 41.57 -11.77 -22.86
C GLU A 690 41.94 -11.76 -21.36
N PHE A 691 41.01 -11.27 -20.53
CA PHE A 691 41.09 -11.32 -19.06
C PHE A 691 39.86 -12.00 -18.46
N ASP A 692 40.09 -12.89 -17.49
CA ASP A 692 39.05 -13.61 -16.73
C ASP A 692 38.29 -12.76 -15.72
N GLY A 693 38.80 -11.58 -15.40
CA GLY A 693 38.02 -10.53 -14.76
C GLY A 693 38.85 -9.31 -14.40
N ALA A 694 38.22 -8.35 -13.71
CA ALA A 694 38.87 -7.14 -13.24
C ALA A 694 38.41 -6.71 -11.84
N ALA A 695 39.34 -6.29 -10.99
CA ALA A 695 39.03 -5.54 -9.78
C ALA A 695 39.03 -4.05 -10.09
N GLU A 696 38.01 -3.35 -9.62
CA GLU A 696 37.86 -1.91 -9.82
C GLU A 696 37.81 -1.20 -8.46
N PHE A 697 38.65 -0.18 -8.30
CA PHE A 697 38.82 0.57 -7.05
C PHE A 697 38.63 2.07 -7.28
N TRP A 698 37.83 2.70 -6.43
CA TRP A 698 37.65 4.15 -6.37
C TRP A 698 38.27 4.69 -5.09
N VAL A 699 39.37 5.43 -5.22
CA VAL A 699 40.21 5.87 -4.09
C VAL A 699 40.36 7.39 -4.04
N PRO A 700 40.39 8.00 -2.84
CA PRO A 700 40.50 9.45 -2.69
C PRO A 700 41.81 10.01 -3.26
N THR A 701 42.93 9.33 -3.03
CA THR A 701 44.25 9.75 -3.52
C THR A 701 45.08 8.55 -3.96
N MET A 702 46.13 8.78 -4.76
CA MET A 702 47.02 7.71 -5.20
C MET A 702 47.87 7.16 -4.06
N GLU A 703 48.15 7.97 -3.05
CA GLU A 703 48.86 7.58 -1.83
C GLU A 703 48.06 6.52 -1.05
N THR A 704 46.72 6.61 -1.03
CA THR A 704 45.87 5.57 -0.43
C THR A 704 46.11 4.21 -1.08
N PHE A 705 46.13 4.17 -2.41
CA PHE A 705 46.32 2.92 -3.15
C PHE A 705 47.75 2.37 -2.99
N GLN A 706 48.76 3.23 -2.97
CA GLN A 706 50.15 2.84 -2.71
C GLN A 706 50.35 2.32 -1.28
N ALA A 707 49.69 2.95 -0.30
CA ALA A 707 49.74 2.53 1.10
C ALA A 707 49.10 1.15 1.29
N MET A 708 47.98 0.87 0.61
CA MET A 708 47.37 -0.46 0.61
C MET A 708 48.34 -1.53 0.11
N GLY A 709 48.99 -1.30 -1.04
CA GLY A 709 49.95 -2.26 -1.61
C GLY A 709 51.20 -2.49 -0.75
N SER A 710 51.52 -1.54 0.14
CA SER A 710 52.68 -1.62 1.05
C SER A 710 52.33 -2.17 2.43
N ASP A 711 51.04 -2.40 2.71
CA ASP A 711 50.58 -2.85 4.02
C ASP A 711 50.97 -4.32 4.27
N PRO A 712 51.47 -4.68 5.48
CA PRO A 712 51.82 -6.06 5.80
C PRO A 712 50.65 -7.04 5.63
N PHE A 713 49.42 -6.63 5.93
CA PHE A 713 48.24 -7.47 5.74
C PHE A 713 47.99 -7.73 4.25
N TYR A 714 48.19 -6.74 3.38
CA TYR A 714 48.08 -6.95 1.93
C TYR A 714 49.13 -7.96 1.46
N ARG A 715 50.40 -7.73 1.79
CA ARG A 715 51.51 -8.59 1.34
C ARG A 715 51.44 -10.01 1.92
N ASP A 716 51.15 -10.15 3.20
CA ASP A 716 51.30 -11.42 3.91
C ASP A 716 50.01 -12.27 3.90
N VAL A 717 48.84 -11.63 3.77
CA VAL A 717 47.53 -12.31 3.80
C VAL A 717 46.84 -12.24 2.45
N ILE A 718 46.64 -11.05 1.89
CA ILE A 718 45.87 -10.89 0.64
C ILE A 718 46.63 -11.47 -0.54
N THR A 719 47.89 -11.11 -0.75
CA THR A 719 48.71 -11.68 -1.84
C THR A 719 48.88 -13.20 -1.68
N THR A 720 48.98 -13.71 -0.47
CA THR A 720 49.01 -15.16 -0.22
C THR A 720 47.70 -15.84 -0.67
N ASP A 721 46.55 -15.21 -0.43
CA ASP A 721 45.25 -15.70 -0.90
C ASP A 721 45.08 -15.54 -2.42
N GLU A 722 45.50 -14.40 -2.99
CA GLU A 722 45.47 -14.14 -4.44
C GLU A 722 46.26 -15.20 -5.21
N ASN A 723 47.42 -15.64 -4.70
CA ASN A 723 48.23 -16.71 -5.29
C ASN A 723 47.52 -18.07 -5.39
N ASN A 724 46.37 -18.27 -4.73
CA ASN A 724 45.57 -19.49 -4.86
C ASN A 724 44.77 -19.53 -6.17
N PHE A 725 44.38 -18.37 -6.73
CA PHE A 725 43.44 -18.31 -7.85
C PHE A 725 43.78 -17.29 -8.94
N ILE A 726 44.70 -16.35 -8.71
CA ILE A 726 45.12 -15.33 -9.68
C ILE A 726 46.50 -15.69 -10.23
N ASP A 727 46.69 -15.52 -11.54
CA ASP A 727 48.02 -15.42 -12.15
C ASP A 727 48.50 -13.96 -12.10
N HIS A 728 49.30 -13.63 -11.09
CA HIS A 728 49.86 -12.28 -10.94
C HIS A 728 50.73 -11.83 -12.12
N SER A 729 51.31 -12.75 -12.91
CA SER A 729 52.14 -12.38 -14.06
C SER A 729 51.32 -11.83 -15.24
N SER A 730 50.06 -12.26 -15.32
CA SER A 730 49.08 -11.77 -16.30
C SER A 730 48.51 -10.39 -15.95
N MET A 731 48.69 -9.94 -14.71
CA MET A 731 48.00 -8.76 -14.18
C MET A 731 48.34 -7.49 -14.98
N ARG A 732 47.32 -6.72 -15.36
CA ARG A 732 47.49 -5.42 -16.01
C ARG A 732 46.66 -4.37 -15.27
N MET A 733 47.14 -3.13 -15.22
CA MET A 733 46.47 -2.05 -14.52
C MET A 733 46.23 -0.87 -15.45
N ILE A 734 45.07 -0.24 -15.32
CA ILE A 734 44.79 1.10 -15.84
C ILE A 734 44.34 1.99 -14.69
N VAL A 735 44.76 3.25 -14.74
CA VAL A 735 44.41 4.28 -13.76
C VAL A 735 43.82 5.47 -14.52
N GLY A 736 42.68 5.97 -14.04
CA GLY A 736 42.01 7.10 -14.68
C GLY A 736 40.97 7.75 -13.76
N PHE A 737 40.04 8.46 -14.39
CA PHE A 737 38.91 9.10 -13.75
C PHE A 737 37.67 8.78 -14.58
N ASP A 738 36.53 8.60 -13.91
CA ASP A 738 35.27 8.48 -14.63
C ASP A 738 34.81 9.87 -15.12
N TYR A 739 34.15 9.90 -16.28
CA TYR A 739 33.40 11.06 -16.75
C TYR A 739 32.03 10.55 -17.17
N ILE A 740 31.03 10.76 -16.32
CA ILE A 740 29.76 10.03 -16.34
C ILE A 740 28.77 10.84 -17.15
N MET A 741 28.42 10.36 -18.35
CA MET A 741 27.48 11.06 -19.26
C MET A 741 26.01 10.69 -19.03
N VAL A 742 25.75 9.47 -18.57
CA VAL A 742 24.41 8.95 -18.27
C VAL A 742 24.50 8.18 -16.96
N ASP A 743 23.63 8.51 -16.02
CA ASP A 743 23.56 7.83 -14.73
C ASP A 743 22.09 7.59 -14.34
N ASN A 744 21.75 6.38 -13.88
CA ASN A 744 20.37 6.04 -13.50
C ASN A 744 19.32 6.29 -14.60
N GLN A 745 19.65 6.03 -15.87
CA GLN A 745 18.81 6.33 -17.05
C GLN A 745 18.53 7.84 -17.28
N ASN A 746 19.28 8.73 -16.62
CA ASN A 746 19.20 10.17 -16.82
C ASN A 746 20.50 10.70 -17.44
N ALA A 747 20.40 11.74 -18.28
CA ALA A 747 21.57 12.45 -18.76
C ALA A 747 22.19 13.28 -17.63
N VAL A 748 23.51 13.17 -17.44
CA VAL A 748 24.24 13.98 -16.47
C VAL A 748 24.54 15.33 -17.12
N THR A 749 24.03 16.42 -16.54
CA THR A 749 24.21 17.79 -17.06
C THR A 749 25.27 18.59 -16.32
N GLU A 750 25.72 18.12 -15.16
CA GLU A 750 26.72 18.77 -14.32
C GLU A 750 27.83 17.79 -13.98
N HIS A 751 29.08 18.15 -14.31
CA HIS A 751 30.25 17.32 -14.08
C HIS A 751 31.16 17.91 -12.99
N GLY A 752 31.72 17.03 -12.18
CA GLY A 752 32.62 17.38 -11.08
C GLY A 752 34.06 17.61 -11.50
N ARG A 753 34.38 17.35 -12.78
CA ARG A 753 35.69 17.53 -13.40
C ARG A 753 35.53 18.13 -14.81
N THR A 754 36.48 18.97 -15.22
CA THR A 754 36.54 19.56 -16.56
C THR A 754 37.85 19.19 -17.23
N PHE A 755 37.80 18.68 -18.46
CA PHE A 755 38.98 18.50 -19.30
C PHE A 755 39.15 19.77 -20.15
N GLN A 756 40.24 20.51 -19.93
CA GLN A 756 40.61 21.68 -20.74
C GLN A 756 41.45 21.26 -21.94
#